data_AF-A0A0F6W625-F1
#
_entry.id   AF-A0A0F6W625-F1
#
_cell.length_a   1.000
_cell.length_b   1.000
_cell.length_c   1.000
_cell.angle_alpha   90.00
_cell.angle_beta   90.00
_cell.angle_gamma   90.00
#
_symmetry.space_group_name_H-M   'P 1'
#
loop_
_entity.id
_entity.type
_entity.pdbx_description
1 polymer ?
#
loop_
_entity_poly.entity_id
_entity_poly.type
_entity_poly.pdbx_seq_one_letter_code
_entity_poly.pdbx_strand_id
1 'polypeptide(L)'
;MKHVRVWSAAALVTGSLAASPSGASAAPPVIAFTSPTAIEEGREVTLEVTVTDPEGAPVTWSWDTDGPDGVFGDHPNAASFTVPAAETDGPGNLRIGVRATDGTETTTVYRTITVANVAPEITSFPLTTGSVRHEYRYELRTSDPAGANDPITYALTARPPGMEVVDGVVTWTPTIDQRGRAFDVTVRAADGDGATDTQSWTIEIARNTAPSVPSLSSPIERARIAGDEPTTLTVQNATDPDGDPLVYFFRLSRESQFDPARVIGSGEVAEQEGETTSWTTSEPLDPGLWYWQAWVSDGIVETSPRFGSFIVGDTEYELNALPDAGTPDAGSDWTSLLDAGPSNDAPRGGCAVDAGATRGSSAAWLAGVLALGLVAFRRARRSAASALVMAALTALAVGCTDGEQMTGGDGGAVVGDDSDFDTISDADEGADEGVDTDEDSNPDFRDPDSDGDTIPDSAEAGDEDRATPPVDSDADGTPDYRDLDADDNGIPDGFETRGDTDLDGIADHADLDDDGDLVRDVLELMGVALPPADTDGDVLANYHDPDCDDDHILDGDEWNADTDQDGLLDFEDHDTDNDGIPDAVEAGDADIFSAPRDSDDDGTADFRDTDSDNDGLSDSLERESGSDPTRDDSDGDGVSDLIEVGAGTDPNDGSVSPRTRGDFVFVVPFEEAPAPARDTLRFRTTLQLVDVYFLFDISGSMSGELEALAGAVSTISTDLTCTSFGRACRADGDCDGGQACSVEGVCIEDPAFSSCVASAWTGAGIYEQELENLLSVQDDPARTAAALNVGTFGGTEQLFRAAWGVADPAGAPGVESGCAVPALGRLGCPAFRENAQRILVIFTDEISSGSETAAQAGAALRYANITTIGVWSGTPGAAARDSLVQLARASNSFSSTGQPLVFEGMDGAVVPRVISAINEVVEGVPLRVTITSADEPGDAGDALQFIDHVEVNVANPDCTAIRPTEDTDANGHDDAFPSLLPGTPVCWDVVVRQNDTVEPATVPLVFRARLTVHGDGSPLDSRIVYFLVPPVIPGPEVPI
;
A
#
# COMPACT_ATOMS: atom_id res chain seq x y z
N MET A 1 54.81 -6.59 42.05
CA MET A 1 54.25 -6.44 43.42
C MET A 1 52.74 -6.66 43.29
N LYS A 2 52.01 -7.52 43.99
CA LYS A 2 52.20 -8.61 44.96
C LYS A 2 51.32 -9.77 44.44
N HIS A 3 51.94 -10.87 43.99
CA HIS A 3 51.84 -12.24 44.55
C HIS A 3 50.61 -13.05 44.07
N VAL A 4 50.64 -14.26 43.45
CA VAL A 4 51.59 -15.27 42.90
C VAL A 4 50.65 -16.22 42.10
N ARG A 5 50.81 -16.49 40.78
CA ARG A 5 51.49 -17.66 40.13
C ARG A 5 51.00 -19.04 40.68
N VAL A 6 50.77 -20.15 39.95
CA VAL A 6 51.28 -20.69 38.68
C VAL A 6 50.55 -22.03 38.35
N TRP A 7 50.32 -22.23 37.05
CA TRP A 7 50.32 -23.41 36.14
C TRP A 7 50.25 -24.87 36.62
N SER A 8 49.44 -25.63 35.85
CA SER A 8 49.71 -26.87 35.08
C SER A 8 50.47 -28.04 35.69
N ALA A 9 49.93 -29.26 35.52
CA ALA A 9 50.40 -30.28 34.56
C ALA A 9 49.96 -31.70 34.97
N ALA A 10 49.55 -32.47 33.97
CA ALA A 10 49.28 -33.90 34.04
C ALA A 10 50.58 -34.73 34.16
N ALA A 11 50.51 -35.93 34.78
CA ALA A 11 51.18 -37.13 34.30
C ALA A 11 50.77 -38.39 35.10
N LEU A 12 50.45 -39.44 34.32
CA LEU A 12 50.28 -40.86 34.65
C LEU A 12 51.49 -41.46 35.41
N VAL A 13 51.26 -42.34 36.41
CA VAL A 13 52.10 -43.54 36.67
C VAL A 13 51.26 -44.67 37.30
N THR A 14 51.57 -45.89 36.86
CA THR A 14 51.05 -47.23 37.14
C THR A 14 51.42 -47.82 38.52
N GLY A 15 50.71 -48.87 38.96
CA GLY A 15 51.32 -49.94 39.77
C GLY A 15 50.54 -50.48 40.97
N SER A 16 50.06 -51.72 40.83
CA SER A 16 49.34 -52.58 41.79
C SER A 16 50.11 -52.95 43.07
N LEU A 17 49.41 -53.11 44.21
CA LEU A 17 49.54 -54.24 45.14
C LEU A 17 48.42 -54.24 46.20
N ALA A 18 47.71 -55.37 46.25
CA ALA A 18 46.61 -55.67 47.15
C ALA A 18 47.07 -55.91 48.60
N ALA A 19 46.25 -55.44 49.55
CA ALA A 19 46.14 -55.97 50.90
C ALA A 19 44.68 -55.87 51.37
N SER A 20 44.15 -56.98 51.88
CA SER A 20 42.91 -57.09 52.64
C SER A 20 43.15 -58.11 53.77
N PRO A 21 42.34 -58.18 54.84
CA PRO A 21 41.40 -57.18 55.38
C PRO A 21 41.42 -57.11 56.93
N SER A 22 40.83 -56.05 57.51
CA SER A 22 40.05 -56.18 58.77
C SER A 22 39.20 -54.93 59.03
N GLY A 23 37.87 -55.10 58.98
CA GLY A 23 36.89 -54.26 59.66
C GLY A 23 36.81 -52.80 59.23
N ALA A 24 36.44 -52.53 57.98
CA ALA A 24 35.94 -51.21 57.61
C ALA A 24 34.49 -51.09 58.11
N SER A 25 34.16 -49.98 58.77
CA SER A 25 32.78 -49.51 58.89
C SER A 25 32.21 -49.43 57.47
N ALA A 26 31.02 -49.98 57.20
CA ALA A 26 30.34 -49.73 55.94
C ALA A 26 30.16 -48.21 55.81
N ALA A 27 30.71 -47.61 54.74
CA ALA A 27 30.44 -46.21 54.47
C ALA A 27 29.07 -46.12 53.77
N PRO A 28 28.25 -45.11 54.05
CA PRO A 28 26.97 -45.00 53.41
C PRO A 28 27.14 -44.57 51.94
N PRO A 29 26.21 -44.93 51.04
CA PRO A 29 26.27 -44.56 49.64
C PRO A 29 26.26 -43.05 49.43
N VAL A 30 26.93 -42.55 48.39
CA VAL A 30 27.05 -41.14 48.05
C VAL A 30 26.10 -40.81 46.90
N ILE A 31 25.31 -39.74 47.06
CA ILE A 31 24.39 -39.22 46.04
C ILE A 31 24.89 -37.83 45.61
N ALA A 32 25.05 -37.61 44.31
CA ALA A 32 25.39 -36.31 43.74
C ALA A 32 24.44 -35.91 42.61
N PHE A 33 23.86 -34.71 42.72
CA PHE A 33 23.02 -34.10 41.68
C PHE A 33 23.89 -33.35 40.65
N THR A 34 23.55 -33.43 39.37
CA THR A 34 24.24 -32.73 38.26
C THR A 34 23.37 -31.67 37.57
N SER A 35 22.15 -31.43 38.07
CA SER A 35 21.13 -30.56 37.45
C SER A 35 21.18 -29.08 37.89
N PRO A 36 20.50 -28.17 37.14
CA PRO A 36 20.41 -26.75 37.50
C PRO A 36 19.69 -26.53 38.84
N THR A 37 20.02 -25.42 39.52
CA THR A 37 19.38 -25.02 40.79
C THR A 37 18.29 -23.97 40.64
N ALA A 38 18.09 -23.44 39.43
CA ALA A 38 17.05 -22.47 39.12
C ALA A 38 16.55 -22.67 37.68
N ILE A 39 15.26 -22.42 37.47
CA ILE A 39 14.56 -22.47 36.18
C ILE A 39 13.52 -21.35 36.11
N GLU A 40 13.09 -21.01 34.91
CA GLU A 40 11.88 -20.23 34.66
C GLU A 40 10.66 -21.15 34.73
N GLU A 41 9.50 -20.62 35.10
CA GLU A 41 8.24 -21.38 35.09
C GLU A 41 7.82 -21.81 33.67
N GLY A 42 6.94 -22.79 33.59
CA GLY A 42 6.50 -23.37 32.32
C GLY A 42 7.60 -24.14 31.55
N ARG A 43 8.77 -24.41 32.17
CA ARG A 43 9.88 -25.15 31.56
C ARG A 43 10.05 -26.52 32.20
N GLU A 44 10.24 -27.54 31.37
CA GLU A 44 10.63 -28.87 31.87
C GLU A 44 12.06 -28.85 32.43
N VAL A 45 12.27 -29.52 33.56
CA VAL A 45 13.61 -29.67 34.16
C VAL A 45 13.95 -31.12 34.41
N THR A 46 15.06 -31.57 33.82
CA THR A 46 15.59 -32.92 34.05
C THR A 46 16.62 -32.89 35.19
N LEU A 47 16.31 -33.64 36.25
CA LEU A 47 17.17 -33.91 37.38
C LEU A 47 17.95 -35.19 37.14
N GLU A 48 19.27 -35.13 37.30
CA GLU A 48 20.14 -36.29 37.19
C GLU A 48 20.87 -36.54 38.51
N VAL A 49 21.01 -37.82 38.87
CA VAL A 49 21.77 -38.24 40.05
C VAL A 49 22.76 -39.33 39.73
N THR A 50 23.94 -39.21 40.34
CA THR A 50 24.92 -40.28 40.40
C THR A 50 24.94 -40.86 41.81
N VAL A 51 24.73 -42.17 41.93
CA VAL A 51 24.75 -42.89 43.21
C VAL A 51 25.89 -43.89 43.19
N THR A 52 26.83 -43.76 44.12
CA THR A 52 28.02 -44.62 44.19
C THR A 52 28.30 -45.05 45.61
N ASP A 53 28.80 -46.27 45.78
CA ASP A 53 29.28 -46.78 47.05
C ASP A 53 30.82 -46.74 47.08
N PRO A 54 31.46 -46.12 48.09
CA PRO A 54 32.92 -46.04 48.19
C PRO A 54 33.62 -47.41 48.25
N GLU A 55 32.93 -48.44 48.75
CA GLU A 55 33.41 -49.81 48.87
C GLU A 55 32.99 -50.71 47.69
N GLY A 56 32.20 -50.19 46.75
CA GLY A 56 31.72 -50.90 45.56
C GLY A 56 30.59 -51.89 45.83
N ALA A 57 29.87 -51.76 46.95
CA ALA A 57 28.67 -52.53 47.23
C ALA A 57 27.53 -52.15 46.24
N PRO A 58 26.66 -53.10 45.87
CA PRO A 58 25.50 -52.80 45.03
C PRO A 58 24.53 -51.90 45.80
N VAL A 59 24.17 -50.77 45.20
CA VAL A 59 23.27 -49.76 45.77
C VAL A 59 21.92 -49.78 45.09
N THR A 60 20.86 -49.51 45.84
CA THR A 60 19.52 -49.23 45.31
C THR A 60 19.06 -47.86 45.79
N TRP A 61 18.30 -47.14 44.97
CA TRP A 61 17.77 -45.83 45.34
C TRP A 61 16.36 -45.58 44.79
N SER A 62 15.69 -44.58 45.36
CA SER A 62 14.34 -44.16 45.01
C SER A 62 14.20 -42.65 45.18
N TRP A 63 13.35 -42.05 44.37
CA TRP A 63 13.02 -40.63 44.41
C TRP A 63 11.82 -40.36 45.34
N ASP A 64 11.73 -39.11 45.76
CA ASP A 64 10.64 -38.45 46.50
C ASP A 64 10.31 -37.22 45.62
N THR A 65 9.26 -37.36 44.80
CA THR A 65 8.91 -36.43 43.70
C THR A 65 7.65 -35.62 43.97
N ASP A 66 6.79 -36.05 44.88
CA ASP A 66 5.49 -35.45 45.20
C ASP A 66 5.55 -34.48 46.40
N GLY A 67 6.74 -33.94 46.68
CA GLY A 67 7.00 -32.94 47.72
C GLY A 67 7.55 -33.55 49.02
N PRO A 68 8.01 -32.75 50.01
CA PRO A 68 8.84 -33.23 51.12
C PRO A 68 8.05 -33.97 52.22
N ASP A 69 7.22 -34.93 51.85
CA ASP A 69 6.47 -35.79 52.76
C ASP A 69 7.38 -36.87 53.41
N GLY A 70 8.57 -37.07 52.84
CA GLY A 70 9.60 -38.01 53.32
C GLY A 70 9.32 -39.45 52.94
N VAL A 71 8.38 -39.70 52.03
CA VAL A 71 8.08 -40.99 51.44
C VAL A 71 8.93 -41.13 50.18
N PHE A 72 9.73 -42.18 50.11
CA PHE A 72 10.54 -42.47 48.94
C PHE A 72 10.08 -43.79 48.34
N GLY A 73 9.81 -43.78 47.04
CA GLY A 73 9.23 -44.90 46.31
C GLY A 73 9.08 -44.66 44.81
N ASP A 74 9.22 -43.40 44.37
CA ASP A 74 9.06 -43.02 42.98
C ASP A 74 10.32 -43.35 42.18
N HIS A 75 10.14 -43.66 40.90
CA HIS A 75 11.21 -43.88 39.92
C HIS A 75 12.40 -44.73 40.46
N PRO A 76 12.16 -45.97 40.95
CA PRO A 76 13.19 -46.76 41.61
C PRO A 76 14.38 -47.05 40.68
N ASN A 77 15.58 -46.76 41.16
CA ASN A 77 16.87 -46.87 40.45
C ASN A 77 16.98 -46.06 39.15
N ALA A 78 16.11 -45.07 38.92
CA ALA A 78 16.24 -44.18 37.77
C ALA A 78 17.40 -43.20 37.99
N ALA A 79 18.28 -43.07 36.99
CA ALA A 79 19.41 -42.12 37.02
C ALA A 79 18.97 -40.67 36.79
N SER A 80 17.80 -40.48 36.18
CA SER A 80 17.20 -39.17 35.93
C SER A 80 15.70 -39.16 36.18
N PHE A 81 15.16 -37.97 36.43
CA PHE A 81 13.73 -37.68 36.56
C PHE A 81 13.45 -36.31 35.95
N THR A 82 12.45 -36.22 35.08
CA THR A 82 12.05 -34.96 34.45
C THR A 82 10.79 -34.44 35.14
N VAL A 83 10.87 -33.22 35.67
CA VAL A 83 9.72 -32.48 36.18
C VAL A 83 9.01 -31.86 34.97
N PRO A 84 7.73 -32.17 34.73
CA PRO A 84 6.95 -31.56 33.66
C PRO A 84 6.79 -30.05 33.86
N ALA A 85 6.67 -29.30 32.77
CA ALA A 85 6.46 -27.84 32.78
C ALA A 85 5.22 -27.41 33.60
N ALA A 86 4.19 -28.25 33.62
CA ALA A 86 2.97 -28.01 34.38
C ALA A 86 3.15 -28.04 35.91
N GLU A 87 4.28 -28.58 36.41
CA GLU A 87 4.61 -28.66 37.83
C GLU A 87 5.66 -27.62 38.27
N THR A 88 6.11 -26.77 37.35
CA THR A 88 7.09 -25.70 37.60
C THR A 88 6.40 -24.35 37.58
N ASP A 89 5.63 -24.08 38.65
CA ASP A 89 4.89 -22.84 38.88
C ASP A 89 5.74 -21.88 39.74
N GLY A 90 6.08 -20.71 39.21
CA GLY A 90 6.82 -19.66 39.91
C GLY A 90 5.86 -18.74 40.67
N PRO A 91 6.36 -17.79 41.49
CA PRO A 91 7.66 -17.77 42.14
C PRO A 91 7.69 -18.81 43.28
N GLY A 92 8.46 -19.88 43.09
CA GLY A 92 8.37 -21.08 43.91
C GLY A 92 9.71 -21.77 44.18
N ASN A 93 9.67 -22.78 45.04
CA ASN A 93 10.80 -23.70 45.21
C ASN A 93 10.30 -25.15 45.18
N LEU A 94 10.76 -25.91 44.19
CA LEU A 94 10.53 -27.35 44.13
C LEU A 94 11.61 -28.07 44.94
N ARG A 95 11.22 -28.99 45.83
CA ARG A 95 12.15 -29.76 46.65
C ARG A 95 12.02 -31.26 46.37
N ILE A 96 13.05 -31.84 45.80
CA ILE A 96 13.09 -33.25 45.37
C ILE A 96 14.10 -34.02 46.21
N GLY A 97 13.73 -35.20 46.69
CA GLY A 97 14.59 -36.08 47.49
C GLY A 97 15.06 -37.30 46.73
N VAL A 98 16.29 -37.76 47.00
CA VAL A 98 16.74 -39.11 46.62
C VAL A 98 17.27 -39.83 47.85
N ARG A 99 16.84 -41.08 48.03
CA ARG A 99 17.29 -41.98 49.10
C ARG A 99 17.95 -43.22 48.51
N ALA A 100 19.19 -43.49 48.91
CA ALA A 100 19.98 -44.65 48.48
C ALA A 100 20.38 -45.53 49.67
N THR A 101 20.46 -46.84 49.46
CA THR A 101 20.90 -47.84 50.46
C THR A 101 21.77 -48.93 49.83
N ASP A 102 22.74 -49.42 50.58
CA ASP A 102 23.60 -50.58 50.25
C ASP A 102 23.13 -51.87 50.96
N GLY A 103 21.99 -51.82 51.67
CA GLY A 103 21.44 -52.90 52.50
C GLY A 103 21.90 -52.88 53.96
N THR A 104 22.82 -52.00 54.35
CA THR A 104 23.27 -51.84 55.75
C THR A 104 23.14 -50.42 56.27
N GLU A 105 23.37 -49.41 55.43
CA GLU A 105 23.26 -47.99 55.73
C GLU A 105 22.39 -47.30 54.66
N THR A 106 21.96 -46.07 54.94
CA THR A 106 21.08 -45.30 54.03
C THR A 106 21.49 -43.84 54.01
N THR A 107 21.53 -43.25 52.81
CA THR A 107 21.78 -41.82 52.59
C THR A 107 20.57 -41.18 51.94
N THR A 108 20.19 -39.99 52.39
CA THR A 108 19.17 -39.16 51.76
C THR A 108 19.74 -37.79 51.46
N VAL A 109 19.55 -37.31 50.22
CA VAL A 109 19.93 -35.96 49.79
C VAL A 109 18.72 -35.30 49.16
N TYR A 110 18.49 -34.02 49.51
CA TYR A 110 17.46 -33.20 48.90
C TYR A 110 18.09 -32.15 47.98
N ARG A 111 17.44 -31.90 46.85
CA ARG A 111 17.71 -30.76 45.98
C ARG A 111 16.54 -29.79 46.01
N THR A 112 16.88 -28.50 46.02
CA THR A 112 15.90 -27.42 45.88
C THR A 112 16.18 -26.72 44.58
N ILE A 113 15.16 -26.60 43.73
CA ILE A 113 15.16 -25.85 42.48
C ILE A 113 14.30 -24.61 42.72
N THR A 114 14.84 -23.44 42.45
CA THR A 114 14.06 -22.20 42.49
C THR A 114 13.38 -21.99 41.14
N VAL A 115 12.07 -21.78 41.14
CA VAL A 115 11.28 -21.47 39.94
C VAL A 115 11.00 -19.98 39.94
N ALA A 116 11.48 -19.27 38.92
CA ALA A 116 11.27 -17.85 38.73
C ALA A 116 9.99 -17.61 37.92
N ASN A 117 9.18 -16.66 38.38
CA ASN A 117 8.02 -16.15 37.65
C ASN A 117 8.47 -15.43 36.37
N VAL A 118 7.75 -15.65 35.29
CA VAL A 118 7.86 -15.03 33.98
C VAL A 118 6.64 -14.12 33.81
N ALA A 119 6.81 -12.96 33.16
CA ALA A 119 5.66 -12.08 32.92
C ALA A 119 4.80 -12.64 31.77
N PRO A 120 3.47 -12.42 31.79
CA PRO A 120 2.64 -12.72 30.63
C PRO A 120 3.04 -11.79 29.48
N GLU A 121 2.90 -12.21 28.23
CA GLU A 121 3.21 -11.41 27.05
C GLU A 121 1.92 -11.05 26.28
N ILE A 122 1.70 -9.77 25.98
CA ILE A 122 0.61 -9.33 25.09
C ILE A 122 1.06 -9.46 23.64
N THR A 123 0.38 -10.29 22.85
CA THR A 123 0.73 -10.64 21.46
C THR A 123 -0.22 -10.05 20.40
N SER A 124 -1.25 -9.33 20.83
CA SER A 124 -2.23 -8.67 19.96
C SER A 124 -1.89 -7.19 19.74
N PHE A 125 -2.30 -6.62 18.61
CA PHE A 125 -2.14 -5.19 18.31
C PHE A 125 -3.49 -4.46 18.35
N PRO A 126 -3.60 -3.31 19.03
CA PRO A 126 -4.83 -2.53 19.12
C PRO A 126 -5.09 -1.73 17.83
N LEU A 127 -6.36 -1.43 17.57
CA LEU A 127 -6.75 -0.45 16.56
C LEU A 127 -6.39 0.95 17.07
N THR A 128 -5.77 1.77 16.23
CA THR A 128 -5.35 3.15 16.56
C THR A 128 -6.37 4.20 16.14
N THR A 129 -7.46 3.80 15.48
CA THR A 129 -8.56 4.68 15.08
C THR A 129 -9.89 4.22 15.67
N GLY A 130 -10.83 5.14 15.85
CA GLY A 130 -12.21 4.85 16.24
C GLY A 130 -13.18 5.93 15.78
N SER A 131 -14.46 5.59 15.66
CA SER A 131 -15.49 6.53 15.22
C SER A 131 -16.46 6.84 16.36
N VAL A 132 -17.04 8.04 16.37
CA VAL A 132 -18.04 8.40 17.38
C VAL A 132 -19.26 7.49 17.27
N ARG A 133 -19.89 7.17 18.41
CA ARG A 133 -21.08 6.28 18.53
C ARG A 133 -20.87 4.83 18.08
N HIS A 134 -19.73 4.49 17.51
CA HIS A 134 -19.34 3.13 17.17
C HIS A 134 -18.59 2.48 18.34
N GLU A 135 -18.84 1.20 18.59
CA GLU A 135 -18.13 0.46 19.63
C GLU A 135 -16.71 0.13 19.14
N TYR A 136 -15.74 0.85 19.70
CA TYR A 136 -14.34 0.44 19.69
C TYR A 136 -14.21 -0.84 20.52
N ARG A 137 -13.79 -1.92 19.86
CA ARG A 137 -13.64 -3.24 20.48
C ARG A 137 -12.27 -3.82 20.15
N TYR A 138 -11.48 -4.10 21.18
CA TYR A 138 -10.16 -4.69 21.05
C TYR A 138 -10.04 -5.94 21.94
N GLU A 139 -9.73 -7.09 21.34
CA GLU A 139 -9.50 -8.34 22.06
C GLU A 139 -8.01 -8.53 22.34
N LEU A 140 -7.63 -8.52 23.61
CA LEU A 140 -6.28 -8.85 24.04
C LEU A 140 -6.02 -10.34 23.88
N ARG A 141 -4.91 -10.67 23.23
CA ARG A 141 -4.32 -11.99 23.23
C ARG A 141 -3.06 -11.95 24.08
N THR A 142 -3.04 -12.78 25.13
CA THR A 142 -1.88 -12.92 26.00
C THR A 142 -1.40 -14.36 26.01
N SER A 143 -0.10 -14.53 26.18
CA SER A 143 0.56 -15.82 26.34
C SER A 143 1.36 -15.80 27.64
N ASP A 144 1.15 -16.79 28.49
CA ASP A 144 1.93 -16.98 29.71
C ASP A 144 2.46 -18.43 29.75
N PRO A 145 3.77 -18.65 30.00
CA PRO A 145 4.37 -19.99 30.06
C PRO A 145 3.76 -20.93 31.11
N ALA A 146 3.23 -20.43 32.24
CA ALA A 146 2.58 -21.24 33.28
C ALA A 146 1.11 -21.58 32.92
N GLY A 147 0.54 -20.88 31.94
CA GLY A 147 -0.76 -21.20 31.35
C GLY A 147 -1.91 -21.08 32.35
N ALA A 148 -2.65 -22.16 32.59
CA ALA A 148 -3.85 -22.12 33.43
C ALA A 148 -3.57 -22.02 34.94
N ASN A 149 -2.31 -22.18 35.36
CA ASN A 149 -1.93 -22.04 36.76
C ASN A 149 -1.89 -20.55 37.19
N ASP A 150 -1.61 -19.66 36.24
CA ASP A 150 -1.55 -18.20 36.42
C ASP A 150 -2.65 -17.48 35.63
N PRO A 151 -3.85 -17.34 36.22
CA PRO A 151 -4.96 -16.68 35.55
C PRO A 151 -4.68 -15.18 35.35
N ILE A 152 -4.48 -14.80 34.09
CA ILE A 152 -4.16 -13.43 33.70
C ILE A 152 -5.33 -12.49 34.02
N THR A 153 -5.00 -11.37 34.67
CA THR A 153 -5.92 -10.28 34.98
C THR A 153 -5.56 -9.03 34.19
N TYR A 154 -6.59 -8.38 33.62
CA TYR A 154 -6.43 -7.19 32.80
C TYR A 154 -6.87 -5.92 33.53
N ALA A 155 -6.13 -4.84 33.36
CA ALA A 155 -6.50 -3.53 33.88
C ALA A 155 -6.08 -2.41 32.93
N LEU A 156 -6.97 -1.42 32.75
CA LEU A 156 -6.64 -0.18 32.05
C LEU A 156 -6.02 0.83 33.02
N THR A 157 -4.78 1.21 32.76
CA THR A 157 -4.00 2.16 33.57
C THR A 157 -4.02 3.58 33.02
N ALA A 158 -4.17 3.74 31.70
CA ALA A 158 -4.55 4.98 31.02
C ALA A 158 -5.74 4.67 30.09
N ARG A 159 -6.76 5.54 30.06
CA ARG A 159 -7.97 5.34 29.24
C ARG A 159 -8.82 6.61 29.11
N PRO A 160 -9.59 6.77 28.02
CA PRO A 160 -10.63 7.76 27.91
C PRO A 160 -11.83 7.47 28.85
N PRO A 161 -12.64 8.49 29.18
CA PRO A 161 -13.90 8.28 29.91
C PRO A 161 -14.82 7.30 29.18
N GLY A 162 -15.36 6.33 29.92
CA GLY A 162 -16.31 5.33 29.38
C GLY A 162 -15.67 4.07 28.80
N MET A 163 -14.34 4.00 28.68
CA MET A 163 -13.66 2.78 28.25
C MET A 163 -13.53 1.77 29.40
N GLU A 164 -13.80 0.50 29.11
CA GLU A 164 -13.74 -0.61 30.05
C GLU A 164 -12.94 -1.79 29.48
N VAL A 165 -12.46 -2.67 30.35
CA VAL A 165 -11.86 -3.95 29.97
C VAL A 165 -12.52 -5.05 30.77
N VAL A 166 -13.09 -6.05 30.07
CA VAL A 166 -13.78 -7.20 30.67
C VAL A 166 -13.27 -8.46 29.99
N ASP A 167 -12.72 -9.39 30.78
CA ASP A 167 -12.21 -10.68 30.30
C ASP A 167 -11.26 -10.59 29.09
N GLY A 168 -10.40 -9.55 29.06
CA GLY A 168 -9.44 -9.32 27.97
C GLY A 168 -10.03 -8.60 26.76
N VAL A 169 -11.29 -8.17 26.80
CA VAL A 169 -11.90 -7.35 25.75
C VAL A 169 -12.00 -5.91 26.24
N VAL A 170 -11.29 -5.01 25.57
CA VAL A 170 -11.43 -3.56 25.75
C VAL A 170 -12.60 -3.09 24.90
N THR A 171 -13.56 -2.42 25.53
CA THR A 171 -14.71 -1.82 24.85
C THR A 171 -14.81 -0.34 25.20
N TRP A 172 -15.19 0.46 24.20
CA TRP A 172 -15.42 1.89 24.36
C TRP A 172 -16.33 2.40 23.25
N THR A 173 -17.20 3.34 23.55
CA THR A 173 -18.01 4.03 22.53
C THR A 173 -17.69 5.51 22.63
N PRO A 174 -16.88 6.07 21.71
CA PRO A 174 -16.53 7.49 21.74
C PRO A 174 -17.78 8.36 21.59
N THR A 175 -17.88 9.42 22.40
CA THR A 175 -18.99 10.38 22.31
C THR A 175 -18.68 11.48 21.32
N ILE A 176 -19.70 12.23 20.87
CA ILE A 176 -19.53 13.29 19.87
C ILE A 176 -18.50 14.37 20.29
N ASP A 177 -18.42 14.70 21.59
CA ASP A 177 -17.46 15.67 22.14
C ASP A 177 -15.99 15.17 22.14
N GLN A 178 -15.75 13.94 21.70
CA GLN A 178 -14.45 13.29 21.63
C GLN A 178 -13.92 13.18 20.20
N ARG A 179 -14.67 13.67 19.20
CA ARG A 179 -14.31 13.73 17.78
C ARG A 179 -13.06 14.57 17.52
N GLY A 180 -12.23 14.15 16.58
CA GLY A 180 -11.02 14.87 16.16
C GLY A 180 -9.96 14.97 17.26
N ARG A 181 -10.01 14.06 18.23
CA ARG A 181 -9.10 14.05 19.40
C ARG A 181 -8.45 12.69 19.53
N ALA A 182 -7.20 12.72 19.98
CA ALA A 182 -6.42 11.55 20.35
C ALA A 182 -6.57 11.21 21.84
N PHE A 183 -6.64 9.92 22.17
CA PHE A 183 -6.72 9.40 23.53
C PHE A 183 -5.70 8.30 23.78
N ASP A 184 -4.82 8.52 24.76
CA ASP A 184 -3.86 7.49 25.19
C ASP A 184 -4.56 6.40 26.00
N VAL A 185 -4.31 5.16 25.60
CA VAL A 185 -4.76 3.96 26.29
C VAL A 185 -3.55 3.15 26.71
N THR A 186 -3.58 2.62 27.92
CA THR A 186 -2.56 1.69 28.40
C THR A 186 -3.23 0.56 29.14
N VAL A 187 -3.07 -0.65 28.61
CA VAL A 187 -3.55 -1.89 29.22
C VAL A 187 -2.41 -2.62 29.90
N ARG A 188 -2.70 -3.22 31.04
CA ARG A 188 -1.78 -4.01 31.86
C ARG A 188 -2.33 -5.42 32.02
N ALA A 189 -1.57 -6.42 31.58
CA ALA A 189 -1.81 -7.83 31.86
C ALA A 189 -0.95 -8.26 33.06
N ALA A 190 -1.54 -9.00 34.01
CA ALA A 190 -0.85 -9.49 35.20
C ALA A 190 -1.18 -10.96 35.47
N ASP A 191 -0.16 -11.79 35.64
CA ASP A 191 -0.25 -13.25 35.89
C ASP A 191 -0.92 -13.63 37.23
N GLY A 192 -0.91 -12.72 38.21
CA GLY A 192 -1.45 -12.97 39.56
C GLY A 192 -0.36 -13.10 40.64
N ASP A 193 0.87 -13.35 40.22
CA ASP A 193 2.04 -13.57 41.08
C ASP A 193 3.07 -12.43 41.04
N GLY A 194 2.75 -11.41 40.24
CA GLY A 194 3.23 -10.04 40.41
C GLY A 194 4.08 -9.53 39.26
N ALA A 195 4.31 -10.33 38.23
CA ALA A 195 4.88 -9.85 36.98
C ALA A 195 3.78 -9.42 36.02
N THR A 196 4.11 -8.45 35.18
CA THR A 196 3.15 -7.80 34.31
C THR A 196 3.78 -7.37 33.01
N ASP A 197 2.95 -7.36 31.98
CA ASP A 197 3.24 -6.70 30.72
C ASP A 197 2.23 -5.58 30.45
N THR A 198 2.67 -4.58 29.72
CA THR A 198 1.91 -3.38 29.45
C THR A 198 2.03 -2.99 27.99
N GLN A 199 0.89 -2.71 27.37
CA GLN A 199 0.81 -2.19 26.02
C GLN A 199 0.13 -0.81 26.05
N SER A 200 0.75 0.16 25.39
CA SER A 200 0.26 1.53 25.26
C SER A 200 0.05 1.85 23.78
N TRP A 201 -1.04 2.56 23.47
CA TRP A 201 -1.33 3.08 22.15
C TRP A 201 -2.18 4.33 22.26
N THR A 202 -2.30 5.07 21.17
CA THR A 202 -3.16 6.25 21.06
C THR A 202 -4.30 5.91 20.11
N ILE A 203 -5.53 6.26 20.50
CA ILE A 203 -6.73 6.12 19.65
C ILE A 203 -7.12 7.50 19.17
N GLU A 204 -7.10 7.69 17.87
CA GLU A 204 -7.60 8.88 17.21
C GLU A 204 -9.06 8.70 16.81
N ILE A 205 -9.90 9.64 17.24
CA ILE A 205 -11.31 9.63 16.84
C ILE A 205 -11.47 10.38 15.54
N ALA A 206 -11.78 9.64 14.49
CA ALA A 206 -11.93 10.14 13.13
C ALA A 206 -12.86 11.36 13.07
N ARG A 207 -12.52 12.30 12.19
CA ARG A 207 -13.46 13.36 11.77
C ARG A 207 -14.56 12.72 10.92
N ASN A 208 -15.70 13.38 10.83
CA ASN A 208 -16.87 12.87 10.11
C ASN A 208 -16.72 13.22 8.64
N THR A 209 -16.72 12.21 7.79
CA THR A 209 -16.69 12.34 6.34
C THR A 209 -18.13 12.44 5.84
N ALA A 210 -18.41 13.36 4.92
CA ALA A 210 -19.77 13.48 4.39
C ALA A 210 -20.16 12.21 3.61
N PRO A 211 -21.43 11.77 3.66
CA PRO A 211 -21.89 10.67 2.82
C PRO A 211 -21.86 11.05 1.34
N SER A 212 -21.66 10.06 0.45
CA SER A 212 -21.66 10.33 -0.99
C SER A 212 -23.03 10.83 -1.48
N VAL A 213 -23.02 11.65 -2.53
CA VAL A 213 -24.27 12.24 -3.05
C VAL A 213 -25.12 11.16 -3.75
N PRO A 214 -26.41 10.98 -3.41
CA PRO A 214 -27.22 9.88 -3.94
C PRO A 214 -27.56 10.06 -5.42
N SER A 215 -27.43 8.99 -6.22
CA SER A 215 -27.73 9.04 -7.66
C SER A 215 -29.22 8.82 -7.95
N LEU A 216 -29.83 9.63 -8.82
CA LEU A 216 -31.24 9.51 -9.18
C LEU A 216 -31.47 8.31 -10.12
N SER A 217 -32.28 7.35 -9.70
CA SER A 217 -32.54 6.11 -10.47
C SER A 217 -33.84 6.17 -11.27
N SER A 218 -34.94 6.59 -10.63
CA SER A 218 -36.26 6.63 -11.27
C SER A 218 -37.20 7.61 -10.56
N PRO A 219 -37.99 8.44 -11.27
CA PRO A 219 -38.03 8.55 -12.72
C PRO A 219 -36.77 9.25 -13.27
N ILE A 220 -36.25 8.76 -14.40
CA ILE A 220 -35.15 9.42 -15.11
C ILE A 220 -35.60 10.77 -15.69
N GLU A 221 -34.64 11.63 -16.02
CA GLU A 221 -34.92 13.00 -16.50
C GLU A 221 -35.92 13.02 -17.66
N ARG A 222 -37.00 13.79 -17.48
CA ARG A 222 -38.15 13.95 -18.40
C ARG A 222 -38.90 12.65 -18.74
N ALA A 223 -38.79 11.61 -17.92
CA ALA A 223 -39.57 10.39 -18.07
C ALA A 223 -41.08 10.68 -18.04
N ARG A 224 -41.86 9.91 -18.80
CA ARG A 224 -43.32 9.96 -18.78
C ARG A 224 -43.86 8.85 -17.88
N ILE A 225 -44.68 9.21 -16.90
CA ILE A 225 -45.30 8.27 -15.97
C ILE A 225 -46.83 8.44 -15.98
N ALA A 226 -47.55 7.35 -15.73
CA ALA A 226 -49.01 7.37 -15.66
C ALA A 226 -49.48 8.15 -14.42
N GLY A 227 -50.52 8.98 -14.58
CA GLY A 227 -51.02 9.88 -13.52
C GLY A 227 -52.17 9.33 -12.68
N ASP A 228 -52.52 8.06 -12.86
CA ASP A 228 -53.61 7.39 -12.15
C ASP A 228 -53.15 6.64 -10.88
N GLU A 229 -51.83 6.53 -10.65
CA GLU A 229 -51.24 5.87 -9.49
C GLU A 229 -50.25 6.79 -8.75
N PRO A 230 -50.03 6.58 -7.44
CA PRO A 230 -48.99 7.30 -6.69
C PRO A 230 -47.61 7.11 -7.30
N THR A 231 -46.82 8.18 -7.34
CA THR A 231 -45.51 8.19 -7.98
C THR A 231 -44.43 7.75 -7.01
N THR A 232 -43.57 6.83 -7.43
CA THR A 232 -42.40 6.39 -6.64
C THR A 232 -41.15 7.04 -7.19
N LEU A 233 -40.40 7.69 -6.31
CA LEU A 233 -39.07 8.23 -6.54
C LEU A 233 -38.07 7.25 -5.94
N THR A 234 -37.01 6.93 -6.68
CA THR A 234 -35.99 5.95 -6.33
C THR A 234 -34.63 6.55 -6.60
N VAL A 235 -33.74 6.45 -5.61
CA VAL A 235 -32.32 6.76 -5.73
C VAL A 235 -31.50 5.49 -5.52
N GLN A 236 -30.32 5.43 -6.12
CA GLN A 236 -29.27 4.50 -5.69
C GLN A 236 -28.77 4.94 -4.32
N ASN A 237 -28.49 3.98 -3.44
CA ASN A 237 -28.02 4.29 -2.11
C ASN A 237 -26.64 4.95 -2.20
N ALA A 238 -26.50 6.06 -1.48
CA ALA A 238 -25.24 6.65 -1.11
C ALA A 238 -24.44 5.72 -0.19
N THR A 239 -23.14 5.96 -0.14
CA THR A 239 -22.18 5.26 0.70
C THR A 239 -21.58 6.26 1.67
N ASP A 240 -21.49 5.86 2.93
CA ASP A 240 -20.85 6.64 3.97
C ASP A 240 -19.48 6.04 4.29
N PRO A 241 -18.37 6.78 4.11
CA PRO A 241 -17.04 6.28 4.43
C PRO A 241 -16.87 5.86 5.90
N ASP A 242 -17.65 6.45 6.82
CA ASP A 242 -17.62 6.15 8.26
C ASP A 242 -18.59 5.01 8.66
N GLY A 243 -19.44 4.56 7.73
CA GLY A 243 -20.46 3.54 7.96
C GLY A 243 -21.66 4.04 8.77
N ASP A 244 -21.87 5.36 8.85
CA ASP A 244 -22.99 5.93 9.59
C ASP A 244 -24.36 5.62 8.92
N PRO A 245 -25.44 5.42 9.71
CA PRO A 245 -26.76 5.13 9.15
C PRO A 245 -27.31 6.30 8.32
N LEU A 246 -27.64 6.02 7.07
CA LEU A 246 -28.11 7.03 6.14
C LEU A 246 -29.63 7.24 6.13
N VAL A 247 -30.02 8.51 6.09
CA VAL A 247 -31.40 8.96 6.00
C VAL A 247 -31.58 9.82 4.76
N TYR A 248 -32.55 9.45 3.93
CA TYR A 248 -32.84 10.10 2.66
C TYR A 248 -34.02 11.04 2.79
N PHE A 249 -33.95 12.13 2.03
CA PHE A 249 -35.00 13.12 1.92
C PHE A 249 -35.37 13.31 0.46
N PHE A 250 -36.66 13.40 0.18
CA PHE A 250 -37.20 13.66 -1.15
C PHE A 250 -38.13 14.87 -1.07
N ARG A 251 -38.03 15.76 -2.06
CA ARG A 251 -38.98 16.86 -2.27
C ARG A 251 -39.48 16.87 -3.71
N LEU A 252 -40.74 17.24 -3.88
CA LEU A 252 -41.43 17.36 -5.16
C LEU A 252 -42.08 18.74 -5.32
N SER A 253 -42.03 19.34 -6.50
CA SER A 253 -42.59 20.66 -6.80
C SER A 253 -43.05 20.81 -8.26
N ARG A 254 -43.97 21.73 -8.52
CA ARG A 254 -44.34 22.20 -9.87
C ARG A 254 -43.40 23.25 -10.43
N GLU A 255 -42.62 23.87 -9.55
CA GLU A 255 -41.74 24.99 -9.82
C GLU A 255 -40.31 24.53 -9.54
N SER A 256 -39.37 24.81 -10.44
CA SER A 256 -37.97 24.38 -10.34
C SER A 256 -37.22 25.02 -9.17
N GLN A 257 -37.75 26.12 -8.61
CA GLN A 257 -37.19 26.82 -7.45
C GLN A 257 -37.66 26.26 -6.09
N PHE A 258 -38.52 25.22 -6.08
CA PHE A 258 -39.01 24.54 -4.87
C PHE A 258 -39.49 25.47 -3.73
N ASP A 259 -40.44 26.37 -4.01
CA ASP A 259 -41.06 27.24 -2.99
C ASP A 259 -41.57 26.40 -1.79
N PRO A 260 -41.06 26.63 -0.57
CA PRO A 260 -41.39 25.82 0.61
C PRO A 260 -42.88 25.84 0.98
N ALA A 261 -43.68 26.79 0.48
CA ALA A 261 -45.13 26.81 0.66
C ALA A 261 -45.90 25.82 -0.25
N ARG A 262 -45.23 25.21 -1.25
CA ARG A 262 -45.86 24.38 -2.31
C ARG A 262 -45.10 23.09 -2.64
N VAL A 263 -44.23 22.61 -1.74
CA VAL A 263 -43.51 21.34 -1.90
C VAL A 263 -44.24 20.16 -1.25
N ILE A 264 -44.06 18.97 -1.82
CA ILE A 264 -44.43 17.69 -1.20
C ILE A 264 -43.13 17.02 -0.75
N GLY A 265 -42.95 16.82 0.56
CA GLY A 265 -41.74 16.21 1.13
C GLY A 265 -42.00 14.82 1.71
N SER A 266 -40.98 13.96 1.67
CA SER A 266 -41.02 12.62 2.28
C SER A 266 -40.91 12.61 3.80
N GLY A 267 -40.27 13.63 4.39
CA GLY A 267 -39.65 13.50 5.70
C GLY A 267 -38.43 12.57 5.66
N GLU A 268 -37.95 12.14 6.83
CA GLU A 268 -36.84 11.19 6.96
C GLU A 268 -37.24 9.80 6.43
N VAL A 269 -36.51 9.32 5.42
CA VAL A 269 -36.65 7.96 4.88
C VAL A 269 -35.38 7.19 5.21
N ALA A 270 -35.47 6.24 6.15
CA ALA A 270 -34.33 5.36 6.43
C ALA A 270 -33.93 4.56 5.17
N GLU A 271 -32.64 4.35 5.00
CA GLU A 271 -32.10 3.49 3.96
C GLU A 271 -32.80 2.12 3.93
N GLN A 272 -33.14 1.65 2.73
CA GLN A 272 -33.82 0.36 2.52
C GLN A 272 -32.82 -0.76 2.19
N GLU A 273 -33.15 -1.99 2.59
CA GLU A 273 -32.31 -3.18 2.33
C GLU A 273 -32.22 -3.47 0.81
N GLY A 274 -31.04 -3.22 0.23
CA GLY A 274 -30.75 -3.34 -1.20
C GLY A 274 -29.84 -2.21 -1.70
N GLU A 275 -29.70 -2.04 -3.02
CA GLU A 275 -28.88 -0.99 -3.66
C GLU A 275 -29.63 0.34 -3.86
N THR A 276 -30.91 0.42 -3.47
CA THR A 276 -31.76 1.57 -3.76
C THR A 276 -32.73 1.90 -2.64
N THR A 277 -32.99 3.19 -2.43
CA THR A 277 -33.97 3.71 -1.47
C THR A 277 -35.06 4.44 -2.22
N SER A 278 -36.31 4.15 -1.87
CA SER A 278 -37.49 4.67 -2.58
C SER A 278 -38.52 5.32 -1.67
N TRP A 279 -39.12 6.41 -2.14
CA TRP A 279 -40.25 7.07 -1.51
C TRP A 279 -41.42 7.20 -2.49
N THR A 280 -42.63 6.86 -2.04
CA THR A 280 -43.86 6.94 -2.83
C THR A 280 -44.75 8.05 -2.31
N THR A 281 -45.28 8.88 -3.22
CA THR A 281 -46.24 9.93 -2.86
C THR A 281 -47.49 9.33 -2.21
N SER A 282 -48.15 10.07 -1.32
CA SER A 282 -49.34 9.56 -0.64
C SER A 282 -50.60 9.53 -1.51
N GLU A 283 -50.62 10.33 -2.58
CA GLU A 283 -51.72 10.47 -3.54
C GLU A 283 -51.14 10.51 -4.97
N PRO A 284 -51.93 10.15 -6.01
CA PRO A 284 -51.55 10.34 -7.41
C PRO A 284 -51.29 11.80 -7.73
N LEU A 285 -50.31 12.05 -8.61
CA LEU A 285 -49.96 13.39 -9.04
C LEU A 285 -50.87 13.86 -10.20
N ASP A 286 -51.25 15.14 -10.17
CA ASP A 286 -51.99 15.73 -11.29
C ASP A 286 -51.11 15.79 -12.57
N PRO A 287 -51.71 15.72 -13.77
CA PRO A 287 -50.95 15.75 -15.03
C PRO A 287 -50.06 16.99 -15.20
N GLY A 288 -48.93 16.85 -15.90
CA GLY A 288 -47.99 17.93 -16.26
C GLY A 288 -46.55 17.68 -15.78
N LEU A 289 -45.69 18.69 -15.94
CA LEU A 289 -44.28 18.64 -15.52
C LEU A 289 -44.15 18.77 -14.00
N TRP A 290 -43.25 17.98 -13.43
CA TRP A 290 -42.88 17.97 -12.02
C TRP A 290 -41.36 17.94 -11.90
N TYR A 291 -40.86 18.62 -10.88
CA TYR A 291 -39.47 18.63 -10.45
C TYR A 291 -39.36 17.89 -9.12
N TRP A 292 -38.28 17.14 -8.95
CA TRP A 292 -37.98 16.47 -7.70
C TRP A 292 -36.51 16.60 -7.34
N GLN A 293 -36.24 16.54 -6.04
CA GLN A 293 -34.88 16.51 -5.53
C GLN A 293 -34.75 15.44 -4.45
N ALA A 294 -33.55 14.86 -4.34
CA ALA A 294 -33.19 13.92 -3.28
C ALA A 294 -31.81 14.23 -2.71
N TRP A 295 -31.67 14.10 -1.40
CA TRP A 295 -30.39 14.20 -0.69
C TRP A 295 -30.36 13.24 0.48
N VAL A 296 -29.17 13.00 1.02
CA VAL A 296 -28.94 12.06 2.11
C VAL A 296 -28.24 12.75 3.26
N SER A 297 -28.43 12.23 4.47
CA SER A 297 -27.74 12.66 5.68
C SER A 297 -27.36 11.46 6.52
N ASP A 298 -26.18 11.54 7.13
CA ASP A 298 -25.68 10.67 8.20
C ASP A 298 -26.21 11.09 9.60
N GLY A 299 -27.04 12.14 9.66
CA GLY A 299 -27.56 12.75 10.87
C GLY A 299 -26.71 13.90 11.45
N ILE A 300 -25.64 14.29 10.76
CA ILE A 300 -24.74 15.40 11.12
C ILE A 300 -24.50 16.32 9.92
N VAL A 301 -24.16 15.76 8.76
CA VAL A 301 -23.99 16.46 7.48
C VAL A 301 -25.12 16.03 6.54
N GLU A 302 -25.62 16.97 5.74
CA GLU A 302 -26.54 16.69 4.64
C GLU A 302 -25.81 16.94 3.33
N THR A 303 -25.98 16.07 2.33
CA THR A 303 -25.40 16.29 1.01
C THR A 303 -26.15 17.40 0.26
N SER A 304 -25.48 18.02 -0.71
CA SER A 304 -26.17 18.85 -1.70
C SER A 304 -27.27 18.05 -2.43
N PRO A 305 -28.45 18.64 -2.69
CA PRO A 305 -29.56 17.94 -3.31
C PRO A 305 -29.36 17.67 -4.79
N ARG A 306 -29.73 16.46 -5.24
CA ARG A 306 -29.74 16.10 -6.66
C ARG A 306 -31.10 16.35 -7.27
N PHE A 307 -31.11 16.99 -8.44
CA PHE A 307 -32.32 17.45 -9.12
C PHE A 307 -32.70 16.57 -10.30
N GLY A 308 -34.00 16.35 -10.48
CA GLY A 308 -34.57 15.70 -11.66
C GLY A 308 -35.96 16.21 -12.01
N SER A 309 -36.44 15.90 -13.20
CA SER A 309 -37.79 16.23 -13.67
C SER A 309 -38.49 15.06 -14.35
N PHE A 310 -39.83 15.04 -14.32
CA PHE A 310 -40.64 14.05 -15.05
C PHE A 310 -42.03 14.60 -15.39
N ILE A 311 -42.72 13.93 -16.32
CA ILE A 311 -44.03 14.33 -16.84
C ILE A 311 -45.07 13.29 -16.47
N VAL A 312 -46.15 13.73 -15.81
CA VAL A 312 -47.29 12.89 -15.44
C VAL A 312 -48.37 13.00 -16.52
N GLY A 313 -48.74 11.88 -17.17
CA GLY A 313 -49.87 11.79 -18.12
C GLY A 313 -49.62 10.99 -19.42
N ASP A 314 -50.66 10.31 -19.91
CA ASP A 314 -50.57 9.27 -20.97
C ASP A 314 -51.02 9.67 -22.38
N THR A 315 -51.34 10.95 -22.64
CA THR A 315 -51.77 11.37 -23.98
C THR A 315 -51.15 12.69 -24.42
N GLU A 316 -50.77 12.73 -25.70
CA GLU A 316 -50.29 13.89 -26.47
C GLU A 316 -51.32 15.05 -26.56
N TYR A 317 -52.39 15.04 -25.75
CA TYR A 317 -53.60 15.85 -25.95
C TYR A 317 -54.01 16.76 -24.78
N GLU A 318 -53.23 16.85 -23.70
CA GLU A 318 -53.50 17.78 -22.58
C GLU A 318 -52.35 18.77 -22.30
N LEU A 319 -51.64 19.22 -23.33
CA LEU A 319 -50.66 20.33 -23.23
C LEU A 319 -51.24 21.71 -23.57
N ASN A 320 -52.55 21.83 -23.82
CA ASN A 320 -53.20 23.10 -24.21
C ASN A 320 -53.92 23.82 -23.05
N ALA A 321 -53.41 23.71 -21.82
CA ALA A 321 -53.95 24.46 -20.69
C ALA A 321 -52.86 24.97 -19.73
N LEU A 322 -51.76 25.50 -20.27
CA LEU A 322 -50.92 26.47 -19.57
C LEU A 322 -50.75 27.70 -20.48
N PRO A 323 -50.84 28.93 -19.94
CA PRO A 323 -50.62 30.13 -20.74
C PRO A 323 -49.16 30.14 -21.22
N ASP A 324 -49.01 30.48 -22.49
CA ASP A 324 -47.76 30.79 -23.18
C ASP A 324 -46.86 31.69 -22.30
N ALA A 325 -45.84 31.10 -21.66
CA ALA A 325 -44.61 31.80 -21.35
C ALA A 325 -43.64 31.35 -22.45
N GLY A 326 -43.51 32.21 -23.47
CA GLY A 326 -42.80 31.89 -24.70
C GLY A 326 -41.37 31.47 -24.45
N THR A 327 -40.95 30.47 -25.21
CA THR A 327 -39.55 30.25 -25.56
C THR A 327 -38.98 31.49 -26.27
N PRO A 328 -37.66 31.71 -26.15
CA PRO A 328 -36.85 32.01 -27.32
C PRO A 328 -36.01 30.77 -27.65
N ASP A 329 -36.22 30.23 -28.85
CA ASP A 329 -35.30 29.27 -29.46
C ASP A 329 -33.93 29.93 -29.66
N ALA A 330 -32.88 29.20 -29.29
CA ALA A 330 -31.52 29.44 -29.70
C ALA A 330 -31.38 29.24 -31.22
N GLY A 331 -30.83 30.26 -31.89
CA GLY A 331 -30.60 30.29 -33.33
C GLY A 331 -29.64 31.39 -33.76
N SER A 332 -28.41 31.33 -33.23
CA SER A 332 -27.12 31.85 -33.73
C SER A 332 -26.92 33.36 -34.01
N ASP A 333 -25.95 33.90 -33.25
CA ASP A 333 -24.80 34.72 -33.66
C ASP A 333 -24.81 36.24 -33.37
N TRP A 334 -23.64 36.73 -32.93
CA TRP A 334 -23.12 38.11 -32.81
C TRP A 334 -23.47 39.02 -31.60
N THR A 335 -22.39 39.51 -30.98
CA THR A 335 -22.10 40.90 -30.51
C THR A 335 -23.22 41.80 -29.98
N SER A 336 -22.83 42.56 -28.95
CA SER A 336 -23.34 43.88 -28.54
C SER A 336 -24.72 43.93 -27.88
N LEU A 337 -24.71 44.17 -26.57
CA LEU A 337 -25.69 45.00 -25.88
C LEU A 337 -25.43 46.46 -26.27
N LEU A 338 -26.40 47.10 -26.91
CA LEU A 338 -26.83 48.47 -26.60
C LEU A 338 -28.11 48.82 -27.35
N ASP A 339 -29.14 49.03 -26.54
CA ASP A 339 -30.04 50.17 -26.60
C ASP A 339 -31.39 50.10 -27.34
N ALA A 340 -32.33 50.82 -26.75
CA ALA A 340 -33.77 50.77 -26.96
C ALA A 340 -34.26 51.53 -28.22
N GLY A 341 -35.39 51.07 -28.80
CA GLY A 341 -36.18 51.90 -29.73
C GLY A 341 -37.27 51.15 -30.51
N PRO A 342 -38.52 51.67 -30.65
CA PRO A 342 -39.65 50.89 -31.13
C PRO A 342 -40.07 51.10 -32.60
N SER A 343 -40.75 50.07 -33.12
CA SER A 343 -41.95 50.08 -33.98
C SER A 343 -41.86 50.09 -35.52
N ASN A 344 -42.61 49.12 -36.08
CA ASN A 344 -43.66 49.23 -37.11
C ASN A 344 -43.50 48.43 -38.43
N ASP A 345 -44.54 47.60 -38.61
CA ASP A 345 -45.30 47.35 -39.85
C ASP A 345 -44.69 46.57 -41.02
N ALA A 346 -45.06 45.28 -41.02
CA ALA A 346 -45.99 44.68 -42.00
C ALA A 346 -45.51 44.38 -43.45
N PRO A 347 -46.08 43.32 -44.06
CA PRO A 347 -45.32 42.43 -44.94
C PRO A 347 -45.82 42.44 -46.39
N ARG A 348 -45.12 41.70 -47.27
CA ARG A 348 -45.71 40.69 -48.20
C ARG A 348 -44.71 40.23 -49.27
N GLY A 349 -44.46 38.93 -49.26
CA GLY A 349 -44.94 38.06 -50.34
C GLY A 349 -44.00 37.77 -51.51
N GLY A 350 -43.68 36.48 -51.66
CA GLY A 350 -44.16 35.76 -52.84
C GLY A 350 -43.11 35.17 -53.80
N CYS A 351 -42.97 33.84 -53.69
CA CYS A 351 -42.94 32.85 -54.77
C CYS A 351 -41.83 32.89 -55.85
N ALA A 352 -40.94 31.89 -55.74
CA ALA A 352 -40.74 30.75 -56.67
C ALA A 352 -40.70 31.04 -58.19
N VAL A 353 -39.65 30.57 -58.91
CA VAL A 353 -39.50 29.20 -59.45
C VAL A 353 -38.26 29.09 -60.35
N ASP A 354 -37.63 27.91 -60.26
CA ASP A 354 -36.99 27.06 -61.28
C ASP A 354 -35.86 27.49 -62.25
N ALA A 355 -34.92 26.55 -62.31
CA ALA A 355 -34.21 25.99 -63.47
C ALA A 355 -32.98 26.71 -64.05
N GLY A 356 -31.80 26.16 -63.71
CA GLY A 356 -31.06 25.33 -64.67
C GLY A 356 -29.86 25.94 -65.41
N ALA A 357 -28.71 25.29 -65.20
CA ALA A 357 -27.69 24.92 -66.20
C ALA A 357 -26.47 25.83 -66.49
N THR A 358 -25.32 25.32 -66.03
CA THR A 358 -24.05 25.06 -66.77
C THR A 358 -22.94 26.11 -66.91
N ARG A 359 -21.70 25.57 -66.76
CA ARG A 359 -20.34 26.02 -67.17
C ARG A 359 -19.71 27.12 -66.30
N GLY A 360 -18.45 27.07 -65.87
CA GLY A 360 -17.32 26.15 -66.09
C GLY A 360 -15.99 26.92 -65.86
N SER A 361 -14.90 26.17 -65.65
CA SER A 361 -13.48 26.60 -65.79
C SER A 361 -12.92 27.45 -64.63
N SER A 362 -11.72 27.26 -64.02
CA SER A 362 -10.47 26.50 -64.30
C SER A 362 -9.67 26.42 -62.97
N ALA A 363 -9.10 25.28 -62.54
CA ALA A 363 -7.68 24.85 -62.66
C ALA A 363 -6.61 25.94 -62.33
N ALA A 364 -5.49 25.71 -61.65
CA ALA A 364 -4.84 24.60 -60.93
C ALA A 364 -3.47 25.11 -60.39
N TRP A 365 -2.85 24.44 -59.41
CA TRP A 365 -1.46 23.88 -59.42
C TRP A 365 -0.79 23.76 -58.03
N LEU A 366 0.05 22.71 -57.93
CA LEU A 366 0.56 21.94 -56.78
C LEU A 366 2.03 22.21 -56.39
N ALA A 367 2.30 22.09 -55.08
CA ALA A 367 3.29 21.28 -54.32
C ALA A 367 4.83 21.20 -54.59
N GLY A 368 5.57 21.09 -53.46
CA GLY A 368 6.76 20.24 -53.21
C GLY A 368 8.10 20.98 -52.95
N VAL A 369 9.09 20.56 -52.12
CA VAL A 369 9.41 19.40 -51.24
C VAL A 369 10.71 19.76 -50.43
N LEU A 370 10.98 19.07 -49.30
CA LEU A 370 12.25 18.40 -48.86
C LEU A 370 13.03 18.91 -47.61
N ALA A 371 13.70 17.94 -46.95
CA ALA A 371 13.97 17.77 -45.52
C ALA A 371 15.47 17.61 -45.13
N LEU A 372 15.70 17.36 -43.81
CA LEU A 372 16.81 16.62 -43.10
C LEU A 372 18.04 17.36 -42.51
N GLY A 373 18.25 17.22 -41.18
CA GLY A 373 19.40 16.49 -40.59
C GLY A 373 20.40 17.16 -39.60
N LEU A 374 20.53 16.54 -38.39
CA LEU A 374 21.70 16.31 -37.48
C LEU A 374 22.14 17.28 -36.33
N VAL A 375 21.90 16.83 -35.07
CA VAL A 375 22.81 16.33 -33.98
C VAL A 375 23.98 17.17 -33.38
N ALA A 376 23.88 17.36 -32.04
CA ALA A 376 24.86 17.37 -30.90
C ALA A 376 26.01 18.41 -30.76
N PHE A 377 26.14 19.04 -29.56
CA PHE A 377 27.10 18.68 -28.46
C PHE A 377 27.16 19.73 -27.31
N ARG A 378 26.91 19.23 -26.08
CA ARG A 378 27.34 19.60 -24.69
C ARG A 378 28.20 20.85 -24.35
N ARG A 379 27.82 21.40 -23.18
CA ARG A 379 28.60 21.75 -21.94
C ARG A 379 29.11 23.20 -21.68
N ALA A 380 28.56 23.75 -20.58
CA ALA A 380 29.24 24.12 -19.33
C ALA A 380 29.60 25.60 -19.02
N ARG A 381 29.05 26.03 -17.87
CA ARG A 381 29.59 26.88 -16.77
C ARG A 381 29.34 28.40 -16.77
N ARG A 382 28.52 28.80 -15.78
CA ARG A 382 28.76 29.75 -14.66
C ARG A 382 29.57 31.01 -14.98
N SER A 383 28.93 32.18 -14.83
CA SER A 383 29.20 33.17 -13.77
C SER A 383 28.84 34.61 -14.17
N ALA A 384 27.95 35.21 -13.37
CA ALA A 384 27.97 36.59 -12.86
C ALA A 384 27.77 37.80 -13.81
N ALA A 385 26.65 38.49 -13.51
CA ALA A 385 26.54 39.92 -13.20
C ALA A 385 26.58 40.98 -14.33
N SER A 386 25.44 41.69 -14.41
CA SER A 386 25.25 43.14 -14.61
C SER A 386 25.65 43.77 -15.95
N ALA A 387 24.65 44.29 -16.69
CA ALA A 387 24.54 45.69 -17.12
C ALA A 387 23.54 45.88 -18.29
N LEU A 388 22.42 46.52 -17.98
CA LEU A 388 21.67 47.56 -18.71
C LEU A 388 22.10 47.97 -20.15
N VAL A 389 21.07 48.16 -21.01
CA VAL A 389 20.92 49.06 -22.19
C VAL A 389 20.95 48.45 -23.62
N MET A 390 19.75 48.49 -24.23
CA MET A 390 19.37 48.85 -25.63
C MET A 390 19.19 47.82 -26.76
N ALA A 391 17.97 47.94 -27.30
CA ALA A 391 17.57 47.97 -28.72
C ALA A 391 17.38 46.65 -29.46
N ALA A 392 16.13 46.33 -29.80
CA ALA A 392 15.50 46.80 -31.04
C ALA A 392 14.28 45.92 -31.37
N LEU A 393 13.13 46.53 -31.67
CA LEU A 393 12.24 45.95 -32.67
C LEU A 393 11.56 47.03 -33.50
N THR A 394 11.92 46.97 -34.77
CA THR A 394 11.43 47.77 -35.87
C THR A 394 10.11 47.24 -36.40
N ALA A 395 9.21 48.20 -36.66
CA ALA A 395 8.43 48.38 -37.89
C ALA A 395 7.25 47.43 -38.18
N LEU A 396 6.06 48.05 -38.16
CA LEU A 396 5.12 48.00 -39.28
C LEU A 396 4.58 49.40 -39.56
N ALA A 397 5.01 49.96 -40.69
CA ALA A 397 4.50 51.21 -41.25
C ALA A 397 3.65 50.90 -42.49
N VAL A 398 2.42 51.40 -42.47
CA VAL A 398 1.57 51.74 -43.63
C VAL A 398 0.94 53.06 -43.20
N GLY A 399 1.05 54.21 -43.85
CA GLY A 399 1.37 54.53 -45.23
C GLY A 399 0.37 55.58 -45.66
N CYS A 400 0.75 56.87 -45.59
CA CYS A 400 0.08 57.95 -46.31
C CYS A 400 1.10 59.06 -46.64
N THR A 401 1.50 59.11 -47.92
CA THR A 401 2.07 60.29 -48.60
C THR A 401 0.89 61.01 -49.27
N ASP A 402 0.77 62.33 -49.44
CA ASP A 402 1.67 63.42 -49.87
C ASP A 402 1.22 64.71 -49.14
N GLY A 403 1.99 65.76 -48.83
CA GLY A 403 3.19 66.28 -49.47
C GLY A 403 2.92 67.62 -50.15
N GLU A 404 2.85 68.74 -49.39
CA GLU A 404 3.23 70.07 -49.92
C GLU A 404 4.11 70.82 -48.90
N GLN A 405 5.20 71.38 -49.43
CA GLN A 405 6.32 71.99 -48.74
C GLN A 405 5.96 73.30 -48.02
N MET A 406 6.34 73.44 -46.74
CA MET A 406 6.58 74.75 -46.13
C MET A 406 8.08 75.07 -46.21
N THR A 407 8.47 76.00 -47.09
CA THR A 407 9.74 76.69 -46.97
C THR A 407 9.58 77.91 -46.08
N GLY A 408 10.26 77.90 -44.93
CA GLY A 408 10.87 79.09 -44.32
C GLY A 408 9.96 79.98 -43.48
N GLY A 409 10.19 79.93 -42.17
CA GLY A 409 9.87 81.00 -41.24
C GLY A 409 10.33 80.63 -39.83
N ASP A 410 11.38 81.30 -39.33
CA ASP A 410 11.58 81.46 -37.89
C ASP A 410 10.28 82.02 -37.31
N GLY A 411 9.58 81.19 -36.54
CA GLY A 411 8.50 81.58 -35.65
C GLY A 411 8.60 80.63 -34.47
N GLY A 412 9.04 81.13 -33.32
CA GLY A 412 8.86 80.38 -32.08
C GLY A 412 7.40 80.00 -31.97
N ALA A 413 7.12 78.76 -31.56
CA ALA A 413 5.81 78.41 -31.06
C ALA A 413 5.43 79.51 -30.07
N VAL A 414 4.33 80.18 -30.34
CA VAL A 414 3.71 81.04 -29.35
C VAL A 414 3.24 80.04 -28.31
N VAL A 415 4.04 79.88 -27.24
CA VAL A 415 3.52 79.37 -25.97
C VAL A 415 2.23 80.16 -25.77
N GLY A 416 1.10 79.47 -25.63
CA GLY A 416 -0.17 80.12 -25.34
C GLY A 416 0.01 81.11 -24.20
N ASP A 417 -0.83 82.16 -24.18
CA ASP A 417 -0.97 82.85 -22.91
C ASP A 417 -1.46 81.80 -21.88
N ASP A 418 -0.99 81.94 -20.65
CA ASP A 418 -1.32 81.10 -19.50
C ASP A 418 -1.59 82.12 -18.40
N SER A 419 -2.87 82.26 -18.06
CA SER A 419 -3.43 83.42 -17.38
C SER A 419 -3.42 83.30 -15.85
N ASP A 420 -3.44 82.08 -15.30
CA ASP A 420 -3.40 81.73 -13.87
C ASP A 420 -2.07 81.09 -13.43
N PHE A 421 -1.18 80.76 -14.37
CA PHE A 421 0.17 80.25 -14.15
C PHE A 421 0.24 78.81 -13.65
N ASP A 422 -0.68 77.98 -14.12
CA ASP A 422 -0.82 76.58 -13.76
C ASP A 422 0.04 75.63 -14.63
N THR A 423 0.59 76.10 -15.75
CA THR A 423 1.39 75.33 -16.74
C THR A 423 0.60 74.68 -17.87
N ILE A 424 -0.71 74.82 -17.89
CA ILE A 424 -1.56 74.55 -19.04
C ILE A 424 -1.64 75.84 -19.89
N SER A 425 -2.08 75.75 -21.15
CA SER A 425 -2.22 76.92 -22.02
C SER A 425 -3.69 77.35 -22.12
N ASP A 426 -3.96 78.67 -22.15
CA ASP A 426 -5.32 79.23 -22.27
C ASP A 426 -6.09 78.59 -23.46
N ALA A 427 -5.38 78.14 -24.50
CA ALA A 427 -6.00 77.51 -25.67
C ALA A 427 -6.47 76.07 -25.40
N ASP A 428 -5.72 75.31 -24.62
CA ASP A 428 -6.05 73.93 -24.24
C ASP A 428 -7.17 73.91 -23.19
N GLU A 429 -7.21 74.93 -22.32
CA GLU A 429 -8.29 75.23 -21.37
C GLU A 429 -9.55 75.84 -22.02
N GLY A 430 -9.61 75.84 -23.36
CA GLY A 430 -10.81 76.25 -24.08
C GLY A 430 -11.17 77.74 -23.94
N ALA A 431 -10.22 78.65 -23.77
CA ALA A 431 -10.49 80.09 -23.63
C ALA A 431 -11.29 80.71 -24.79
N ASP A 432 -11.18 80.17 -26.01
CA ASP A 432 -11.97 80.60 -27.17
C ASP A 432 -13.46 80.22 -27.05
N GLU A 433 -13.75 79.16 -26.30
CA GLU A 433 -15.09 78.63 -26.04
C GLU A 433 -15.66 79.15 -24.70
N GLY A 434 -14.79 79.57 -23.79
CA GLY A 434 -15.14 80.05 -22.45
C GLY A 434 -15.70 78.92 -21.60
N VAL A 435 -14.98 77.79 -21.57
CA VAL A 435 -15.26 76.64 -20.70
C VAL A 435 -15.12 77.08 -19.23
N ASP A 436 -15.96 76.50 -18.38
CA ASP A 436 -16.16 76.79 -16.96
C ASP A 436 -16.70 75.48 -16.39
N THR A 437 -15.79 74.57 -16.05
CA THR A 437 -16.06 73.13 -15.81
C THR A 437 -16.84 72.90 -14.51
N ASP A 438 -16.46 73.55 -13.42
CA ASP A 438 -17.14 73.46 -12.11
C ASP A 438 -18.35 74.43 -11.93
N GLU A 439 -18.61 75.28 -12.93
CA GLU A 439 -19.64 76.33 -12.96
C GLU A 439 -19.52 77.41 -11.86
N ASP A 440 -18.33 77.68 -11.32
CA ASP A 440 -18.14 78.69 -10.26
C ASP A 440 -18.19 80.16 -10.75
N SER A 441 -18.24 80.36 -12.08
CA SER A 441 -18.15 81.64 -12.81
C SER A 441 -16.73 82.16 -13.08
N ASN A 442 -15.71 81.36 -12.83
CA ASN A 442 -14.34 81.55 -13.27
C ASN A 442 -14.08 80.56 -14.42
N PRO A 443 -13.83 81.05 -15.66
CA PRO A 443 -13.54 80.14 -16.77
C PRO A 443 -12.22 79.39 -16.54
N ASP A 444 -12.12 78.13 -16.97
CA ASP A 444 -10.99 77.21 -16.76
C ASP A 444 -9.62 77.89 -16.89
N PHE A 445 -9.36 78.59 -18.01
CA PHE A 445 -8.12 79.36 -18.24
C PHE A 445 -7.78 80.49 -17.24
N ARG A 446 -8.56 80.67 -16.19
CA ARG A 446 -8.30 81.60 -15.08
C ARG A 446 -8.54 80.96 -13.72
N ASP A 447 -8.91 79.69 -13.71
CA ASP A 447 -9.25 78.95 -12.53
C ASP A 447 -8.12 78.01 -12.18
N PRO A 448 -7.45 78.18 -11.03
CA PRO A 448 -6.34 77.33 -10.66
C PRO A 448 -6.77 75.94 -10.14
N ASP A 449 -8.02 75.53 -10.37
CA ASP A 449 -8.74 74.33 -9.87
C ASP A 449 -10.06 74.25 -10.67
N SER A 450 -9.98 73.79 -11.93
CA SER A 450 -11.03 73.92 -12.96
C SER A 450 -12.24 73.01 -12.77
N ASP A 451 -12.08 71.82 -12.20
CA ASP A 451 -13.16 70.88 -11.86
C ASP A 451 -13.66 71.01 -10.39
N GLY A 452 -12.90 71.71 -9.54
CA GLY A 452 -13.28 72.03 -8.17
C GLY A 452 -13.10 70.87 -7.19
N ASP A 453 -12.24 69.90 -7.50
CA ASP A 453 -11.99 68.69 -6.71
C ASP A 453 -10.98 68.91 -5.55
N THR A 454 -10.34 70.09 -5.51
CA THR A 454 -9.30 70.56 -4.58
C THR A 454 -7.84 70.21 -4.91
N ILE A 455 -7.61 69.54 -6.03
CA ILE A 455 -6.34 69.42 -6.73
C ILE A 455 -6.28 70.56 -7.77
N PRO A 456 -5.14 71.26 -7.90
CA PRO A 456 -5.01 72.41 -8.78
C PRO A 456 -4.44 71.95 -10.11
N ASP A 457 -4.94 72.53 -11.19
CA ASP A 457 -4.61 72.21 -12.59
C ASP A 457 -3.10 72.07 -12.85
N SER A 458 -2.27 72.79 -12.10
CA SER A 458 -0.81 72.65 -12.11
C SER A 458 -0.23 71.30 -11.67
N ALA A 459 -1.03 70.48 -10.99
CA ALA A 459 -0.70 69.13 -10.56
C ALA A 459 -1.21 68.12 -11.59
N GLU A 460 -2.38 68.36 -12.19
CA GLU A 460 -2.96 67.55 -13.28
C GLU A 460 -2.47 67.94 -14.68
N ALA A 461 -1.56 68.90 -14.82
CA ALA A 461 -1.01 69.29 -16.13
C ALA A 461 -0.15 68.17 -16.76
N GLY A 462 0.32 67.19 -15.98
CA GLY A 462 1.20 66.09 -16.39
C GLY A 462 2.67 66.50 -16.64
N ASP A 463 2.93 67.72 -17.09
CA ASP A 463 4.29 68.26 -17.22
C ASP A 463 4.36 69.82 -17.17
N GLU A 464 5.57 70.39 -17.09
CA GLU A 464 5.75 71.87 -17.04
C GLU A 464 5.75 72.56 -18.44
N ASP A 465 5.77 71.80 -19.53
CA ASP A 465 5.89 72.26 -20.92
C ASP A 465 4.51 72.47 -21.57
N ARG A 466 3.94 73.66 -21.40
CA ARG A 466 2.70 74.21 -22.05
C ARG A 466 2.53 74.01 -23.57
N ALA A 467 3.51 73.44 -24.26
CA ALA A 467 3.42 73.06 -25.66
C ALA A 467 3.00 71.59 -25.85
N THR A 468 2.95 70.79 -24.80
CA THR A 468 2.33 69.47 -24.76
C THR A 468 0.83 69.62 -24.50
N PRO A 469 -0.01 68.75 -25.09
CA PRO A 469 -1.40 68.65 -24.66
C PRO A 469 -1.47 68.25 -23.19
N PRO A 470 -2.51 68.70 -22.45
CA PRO A 470 -2.82 68.19 -21.11
C PRO A 470 -2.84 66.66 -21.07
N VAL A 471 -2.46 66.09 -19.94
CA VAL A 471 -2.60 64.64 -19.68
C VAL A 471 -4.09 64.28 -19.55
N ASP A 472 -4.36 63.02 -19.88
CA ASP A 472 -5.66 62.37 -20.03
C ASP A 472 -5.36 60.90 -19.70
N SER A 473 -5.40 60.58 -18.40
CA SER A 473 -4.79 59.38 -17.81
C SER A 473 -5.57 58.11 -18.14
N ASP A 474 -6.89 58.15 -18.09
CA ASP A 474 -7.81 57.07 -18.50
C ASP A 474 -8.08 57.02 -20.03
N ALA A 475 -7.74 58.09 -20.75
CA ALA A 475 -7.97 58.30 -22.17
C ALA A 475 -9.47 58.35 -22.60
N ASP A 476 -10.37 58.84 -21.75
CA ASP A 476 -11.79 59.05 -22.09
C ASP A 476 -12.03 60.30 -22.97
N GLY A 477 -11.04 61.19 -23.03
CA GLY A 477 -11.04 62.43 -23.79
C GLY A 477 -11.33 63.69 -22.97
N THR A 478 -11.49 63.56 -21.67
CA THR A 478 -11.53 64.60 -20.64
C THR A 478 -10.15 64.64 -19.98
N PRO A 479 -9.37 65.71 -20.19
CA PRO A 479 -8.09 65.85 -19.49
C PRO A 479 -8.27 65.92 -17.97
N ASP A 480 -7.29 65.40 -17.25
CA ASP A 480 -7.29 65.23 -15.79
C ASP A 480 -7.73 66.49 -15.03
N TYR A 481 -7.22 67.69 -15.38
CA TYR A 481 -7.60 68.98 -14.75
C TYR A 481 -9.08 69.40 -14.95
N ARG A 482 -9.88 68.60 -15.65
CA ARG A 482 -11.32 68.78 -15.85
C ARG A 482 -12.11 67.52 -15.53
N ASP A 483 -11.43 66.48 -15.09
CA ASP A 483 -12.05 65.25 -14.63
C ASP A 483 -12.26 65.31 -13.12
N LEU A 484 -13.16 64.49 -12.59
CA LEU A 484 -13.32 64.35 -11.15
C LEU A 484 -12.85 62.97 -10.65
N ASP A 485 -12.34 62.15 -11.57
CA ASP A 485 -11.98 60.74 -11.46
C ASP A 485 -11.02 60.43 -12.63
N ALA A 486 -9.78 60.95 -12.59
CA ALA A 486 -8.89 61.05 -13.75
C ALA A 486 -8.33 59.71 -14.25
N ASP A 487 -8.39 58.67 -13.41
CA ASP A 487 -8.05 57.28 -13.73
C ASP A 487 -9.28 56.38 -14.02
N ASP A 488 -10.49 56.94 -13.83
CA ASP A 488 -11.81 56.31 -14.02
C ASP A 488 -11.98 55.03 -13.16
N ASN A 489 -11.30 54.97 -12.01
CA ASN A 489 -11.33 53.82 -11.10
C ASN A 489 -12.62 53.80 -10.23
N GLY A 490 -13.31 54.94 -10.14
CA GLY A 490 -14.58 55.11 -9.42
C GLY A 490 -14.44 55.75 -8.03
N ILE A 491 -13.22 56.07 -7.60
CA ILE A 491 -12.89 56.93 -6.47
C ILE A 491 -12.62 58.34 -7.03
N PRO A 492 -13.27 59.39 -6.52
CA PRO A 492 -12.99 60.72 -7.02
C PRO A 492 -11.64 61.25 -6.54
N ASP A 493 -10.89 61.93 -7.40
CA ASP A 493 -9.52 62.45 -7.21
C ASP A 493 -9.32 63.15 -5.85
N GLY A 494 -10.27 64.01 -5.47
CA GLY A 494 -10.26 64.72 -4.19
C GLY A 494 -10.29 63.82 -2.93
N PHE A 495 -10.58 62.53 -3.07
CA PHE A 495 -10.50 61.51 -2.01
C PHE A 495 -9.16 60.76 -1.97
N GLU A 496 -8.52 60.47 -3.10
CA GLU A 496 -7.19 59.83 -3.18
C GLU A 496 -6.07 60.78 -2.78
N THR A 497 -6.24 62.07 -3.05
CA THR A 497 -5.25 63.10 -2.80
C THR A 497 -3.99 62.95 -3.66
N ARG A 498 -2.94 63.72 -3.39
CA ARG A 498 -1.69 63.73 -4.18
C ARG A 498 -0.65 62.73 -3.65
N GLY A 499 -1.11 61.54 -3.27
CA GLY A 499 -0.23 60.40 -2.96
C GLY A 499 0.54 59.95 -4.20
N ASP A 500 1.44 59.00 -4.00
CA ASP A 500 2.27 58.35 -5.04
C ASP A 500 2.79 57.09 -4.35
N THR A 501 1.95 56.05 -4.37
CA THR A 501 2.07 54.85 -3.54
C THR A 501 3.25 53.98 -3.97
N ASP A 502 3.42 53.73 -5.28
CA ASP A 502 4.52 52.94 -5.84
C ASP A 502 5.82 53.73 -6.13
N LEU A 503 5.77 55.07 -6.09
CA LEU A 503 6.88 55.99 -6.35
C LEU A 503 7.39 56.00 -7.81
N ASP A 504 6.54 55.69 -8.79
CA ASP A 504 6.87 55.79 -10.21
C ASP A 504 6.87 57.25 -10.73
N GLY A 505 6.20 58.13 -10.00
CA GLY A 505 6.11 59.57 -10.25
C GLY A 505 4.82 60.05 -10.92
N ILE A 506 3.87 59.16 -11.17
CA ILE A 506 2.44 59.44 -11.32
C ILE A 506 1.86 59.54 -9.90
N ALA A 507 0.71 60.19 -9.73
CA ALA A 507 0.11 60.38 -8.41
C ALA A 507 -1.19 59.60 -8.36
N ASP A 508 -1.53 59.03 -7.20
CA ASP A 508 -2.60 58.05 -7.04
C ASP A 508 -3.89 58.38 -7.82
N HIS A 509 -4.45 59.59 -7.65
CA HIS A 509 -5.64 60.07 -8.41
C HIS A 509 -5.55 60.03 -9.96
N ALA A 510 -4.39 59.76 -10.54
CA ALA A 510 -4.14 59.71 -11.97
C ALA A 510 -3.30 58.49 -12.39
N ASP A 511 -2.95 57.60 -11.45
CA ASP A 511 -2.31 56.33 -11.78
C ASP A 511 -3.38 55.30 -12.12
N LEU A 512 -3.03 54.28 -12.91
CA LEU A 512 -3.99 53.21 -13.24
C LEU A 512 -3.71 51.91 -12.45
N ASP A 513 -2.69 51.95 -11.58
CA ASP A 513 -2.03 50.84 -10.88
C ASP A 513 -1.22 51.46 -9.72
N ASP A 514 -1.90 51.87 -8.64
CA ASP A 514 -1.34 52.74 -7.59
C ASP A 514 -0.17 52.11 -6.81
N ASP A 515 -0.15 50.79 -6.65
CA ASP A 515 0.89 50.06 -5.93
C ASP A 515 1.92 49.37 -6.85
N GLY A 516 1.68 49.38 -8.16
CA GLY A 516 2.63 48.98 -9.20
C GLY A 516 2.82 47.46 -9.29
N ASP A 517 1.80 46.70 -8.92
CA ASP A 517 1.80 45.24 -8.92
C ASP A 517 1.41 44.60 -10.28
N LEU A 518 1.01 45.43 -11.26
CA LEU A 518 0.55 45.08 -12.61
C LEU A 518 -0.93 44.63 -12.72
N VAL A 519 -1.69 44.77 -11.65
CA VAL A 519 -3.15 44.81 -11.64
C VAL A 519 -3.56 46.27 -11.93
N ARG A 520 -4.78 46.69 -11.67
CA ARG A 520 -5.27 48.03 -12.01
C ARG A 520 -6.34 48.34 -10.99
N ASP A 521 -6.33 49.55 -10.45
CA ASP A 521 -7.20 49.90 -9.32
C ASP A 521 -8.68 49.65 -9.62
N VAL A 522 -9.13 49.95 -10.85
CA VAL A 522 -10.51 49.70 -11.31
C VAL A 522 -10.93 48.21 -11.21
N LEU A 523 -9.97 47.30 -11.30
CA LEU A 523 -10.16 45.86 -11.20
C LEU A 523 -10.15 45.38 -9.75
N GLU A 524 -9.23 45.85 -8.92
CA GLU A 524 -9.13 45.49 -7.49
C GLU A 524 -10.27 46.12 -6.67
N LEU A 525 -10.74 47.31 -7.06
CA LEU A 525 -11.91 47.92 -6.45
C LEU A 525 -13.19 47.12 -6.73
N MET A 526 -13.23 46.32 -7.81
CA MET A 526 -14.40 45.55 -8.25
C MET A 526 -15.73 46.33 -8.25
N GLY A 527 -15.67 47.66 -8.45
CA GLY A 527 -16.82 48.58 -8.39
C GLY A 527 -17.31 48.97 -6.99
N VAL A 528 -16.50 48.76 -5.94
CA VAL A 528 -16.76 49.12 -4.54
C VAL A 528 -15.78 50.22 -4.08
N ALA A 529 -16.07 51.45 -4.48
CA ALA A 529 -15.20 52.59 -4.15
C ALA A 529 -15.16 52.97 -2.65
N LEU A 530 -16.24 52.77 -1.87
CA LEU A 530 -16.30 53.27 -0.47
C LEU A 530 -17.14 52.41 0.50
N PRO A 531 -16.55 51.90 1.61
CA PRO A 531 -15.11 51.78 1.82
C PRO A 531 -14.51 50.75 0.84
N PRO A 532 -13.26 50.96 0.37
CA PRO A 532 -12.55 49.98 -0.47
C PRO A 532 -12.31 48.67 0.30
N ALA A 533 -12.03 47.59 -0.44
CA ALA A 533 -11.65 46.29 0.11
C ALA A 533 -10.26 46.37 0.79
N ASP A 534 -10.06 45.49 1.78
CA ASP A 534 -8.88 45.37 2.65
C ASP A 534 -8.91 43.90 3.09
N THR A 535 -8.29 43.03 2.28
CA THR A 535 -8.40 41.57 2.36
C THR A 535 -7.66 41.03 3.59
N ASP A 536 -6.41 41.43 3.80
CA ASP A 536 -5.57 41.01 4.94
C ASP A 536 -5.88 41.76 6.26
N GLY A 537 -6.53 42.93 6.19
CA GLY A 537 -6.90 43.75 7.34
C GLY A 537 -5.76 44.61 7.90
N ASP A 538 -4.70 44.89 7.14
CA ASP A 538 -3.53 45.63 7.61
C ASP A 538 -3.67 47.16 7.60
N VAL A 539 -4.78 47.67 7.03
CA VAL A 539 -5.21 49.07 6.86
C VAL A 539 -4.83 49.69 5.51
N LEU A 540 -3.99 49.06 4.69
CA LEU A 540 -3.94 49.37 3.27
C LEU A 540 -5.18 48.77 2.59
N ALA A 541 -5.63 49.42 1.53
CA ALA A 541 -6.70 48.87 0.70
C ALA A 541 -6.05 48.06 -0.41
N ASN A 542 -6.76 47.08 -0.98
CA ASN A 542 -6.17 46.15 -1.95
C ASN A 542 -5.43 46.88 -3.08
N TYR A 543 -6.05 47.90 -3.70
CA TYR A 543 -5.44 48.72 -4.75
C TYR A 543 -4.21 49.57 -4.33
N HIS A 544 -3.87 49.59 -3.04
CA HIS A 544 -2.72 50.28 -2.46
C HIS A 544 -1.72 49.29 -1.85
N ASP A 545 -1.95 47.99 -2.03
CA ASP A 545 -1.20 46.91 -1.40
C ASP A 545 -0.82 45.83 -2.43
N PRO A 546 0.47 45.73 -2.82
CA PRO A 546 0.90 44.83 -3.89
C PRO A 546 0.92 43.33 -3.51
N ASP A 547 0.32 42.96 -2.38
CA ASP A 547 0.24 41.60 -1.80
C ASP A 547 -1.00 41.59 -0.89
N CYS A 548 -2.19 41.68 -1.49
CA CYS A 548 -3.37 42.14 -0.76
C CYS A 548 -3.93 41.13 0.27
N ASP A 549 -3.53 39.86 0.18
CA ASP A 549 -3.85 38.80 1.13
C ASP A 549 -2.65 38.35 2.00
N ASP A 550 -1.49 39.03 1.86
CA ASP A 550 -0.30 38.97 2.71
C ASP A 550 0.34 37.56 2.70
N ASP A 551 0.35 36.94 1.52
CA ASP A 551 0.81 35.57 1.26
C ASP A 551 2.24 35.52 0.69
N HIS A 552 2.83 36.65 0.32
CA HIS A 552 4.14 36.80 -0.32
C HIS A 552 4.22 36.44 -1.81
N ILE A 553 3.09 36.31 -2.49
CA ILE A 553 2.97 36.34 -3.93
C ILE A 553 2.55 37.76 -4.32
N LEU A 554 2.86 38.16 -5.57
CA LEU A 554 2.47 39.47 -6.09
C LEU A 554 1.11 39.29 -6.77
N ASP A 555 0.12 40.13 -6.46
CA ASP A 555 -1.24 40.01 -7.03
C ASP A 555 -1.21 39.94 -8.58
N GLY A 556 -0.26 40.62 -9.23
CA GLY A 556 -0.04 40.55 -10.68
C GLY A 556 0.39 39.17 -11.22
N ASP A 557 1.05 38.33 -10.42
CA ASP A 557 1.37 36.93 -10.73
C ASP A 557 0.17 35.98 -10.46
N GLU A 558 -0.83 36.46 -9.72
CA GLU A 558 -2.07 35.76 -9.35
C GLU A 558 -3.28 36.22 -10.17
N TRP A 559 -3.14 37.32 -10.88
CA TRP A 559 -4.23 38.03 -11.54
C TRP A 559 -5.14 37.16 -12.43
N ASN A 560 -6.45 37.41 -12.31
CA ASN A 560 -7.53 36.96 -13.22
C ASN A 560 -7.64 35.42 -13.35
N ALA A 561 -7.39 34.73 -12.25
CA ALA A 561 -7.80 33.35 -12.03
C ALA A 561 -8.63 33.25 -10.74
N ASP A 562 -9.38 32.15 -10.70
CA ASP A 562 -10.17 31.67 -9.57
C ASP A 562 -9.97 30.15 -9.70
N THR A 563 -8.81 29.71 -9.21
CA THR A 563 -8.26 28.38 -9.48
C THR A 563 -9.19 27.32 -8.92
N ASP A 564 -9.63 27.49 -7.67
CA ASP A 564 -10.56 26.60 -6.98
C ASP A 564 -12.06 26.81 -7.26
N GLN A 565 -12.43 27.93 -7.90
CA GLN A 565 -13.81 28.29 -8.22
C GLN A 565 -14.69 28.48 -6.98
N ASP A 566 -14.12 28.85 -5.84
CA ASP A 566 -14.86 29.16 -4.63
C ASP A 566 -15.51 30.57 -4.65
N GLY A 567 -15.04 31.41 -5.60
CA GLY A 567 -15.53 32.75 -5.87
C GLY A 567 -14.73 33.89 -5.23
N LEU A 568 -13.62 33.58 -4.56
CA LEU A 568 -12.48 34.47 -4.37
C LEU A 568 -11.60 34.41 -5.63
N LEU A 569 -10.90 35.50 -5.94
CA LEU A 569 -9.87 35.46 -6.97
C LEU A 569 -8.56 35.05 -6.31
N ASP A 570 -7.65 34.43 -7.05
CA ASP A 570 -6.40 33.89 -6.48
C ASP A 570 -5.67 34.93 -5.61
N PHE A 571 -5.52 36.18 -6.07
CA PHE A 571 -4.87 37.26 -5.30
C PHE A 571 -5.61 37.69 -4.02
N GLU A 572 -6.82 37.20 -3.77
CA GLU A 572 -7.58 37.41 -2.54
C GLU A 572 -7.76 36.11 -1.72
N ASP A 573 -7.17 34.99 -2.18
CA ASP A 573 -7.36 33.65 -1.62
C ASP A 573 -6.06 33.10 -1.04
N HIS A 574 -6.09 32.78 0.26
CA HIS A 574 -4.90 32.34 0.99
C HIS A 574 -4.55 30.84 0.78
N ASP A 575 -5.32 30.13 -0.06
CA ASP A 575 -5.22 28.69 -0.37
C ASP A 575 -5.83 28.44 -1.77
N THR A 576 -5.20 29.01 -2.80
CA THR A 576 -5.72 29.19 -4.17
C THR A 576 -6.18 27.89 -4.84
N ASP A 577 -5.55 26.75 -4.54
CA ASP A 577 -5.91 25.45 -5.10
C ASP A 577 -6.67 24.54 -4.11
N ASN A 578 -6.85 25.01 -2.87
CA ASN A 578 -7.60 24.39 -1.78
C ASN A 578 -7.12 22.99 -1.40
N ASP A 579 -5.84 22.70 -1.60
CA ASP A 579 -5.22 21.46 -1.17
C ASP A 579 -4.95 21.48 0.37
N GLY A 580 -5.01 22.67 0.98
CA GLY A 580 -4.85 22.94 2.40
C GLY A 580 -3.44 23.38 2.79
N ILE A 581 -2.52 23.55 1.86
CA ILE A 581 -1.26 24.24 2.04
C ILE A 581 -1.54 25.72 1.70
N PRO A 582 -1.25 26.66 2.63
CA PRO A 582 -1.45 28.06 2.29
C PRO A 582 -0.44 28.52 1.25
N ASP A 583 -0.86 29.39 0.34
CA ASP A 583 -0.05 29.95 -0.74
C ASP A 583 1.25 30.58 -0.22
N ALA A 584 1.21 31.16 0.99
CA ALA A 584 2.39 31.67 1.67
C ALA A 584 3.51 30.67 2.01
N VAL A 585 3.18 29.37 2.01
CA VAL A 585 4.14 28.28 2.12
C VAL A 585 4.69 27.90 0.74
N GLU A 586 3.88 28.03 -0.30
CA GLU A 586 4.14 27.62 -1.68
C GLU A 586 4.81 28.71 -2.51
N ALA A 587 4.70 29.99 -2.13
CA ALA A 587 5.45 31.12 -2.68
C ALA A 587 6.97 30.85 -2.74
N GLY A 588 7.47 29.99 -1.84
CA GLY A 588 8.83 29.47 -1.85
C GLY A 588 9.87 30.40 -1.21
N ASP A 589 9.63 31.70 -1.21
CA ASP A 589 10.31 32.66 -0.33
C ASP A 589 9.39 33.82 0.10
N ALA A 590 9.94 34.96 0.51
CA ALA A 590 9.17 36.08 1.08
C ALA A 590 9.44 37.39 0.30
N ASP A 591 10.09 37.28 -0.86
CA ASP A 591 10.33 38.37 -1.80
C ASP A 591 9.23 38.29 -2.86
N ILE A 592 8.16 39.09 -2.71
CA ILE A 592 7.01 39.16 -3.64
C ILE A 592 7.41 39.40 -5.10
N PHE A 593 8.58 40.01 -5.34
CA PHE A 593 9.09 40.25 -6.70
C PHE A 593 9.85 39.04 -7.28
N SER A 594 9.93 37.94 -6.55
CA SER A 594 10.46 36.67 -7.05
C SER A 594 9.35 35.88 -7.74
N ALA A 595 9.69 35.16 -8.80
CA ALA A 595 8.69 34.34 -9.48
C ALA A 595 8.22 33.23 -8.51
N PRO A 596 6.91 32.92 -8.48
CA PRO A 596 6.36 31.84 -7.67
C PRO A 596 7.09 30.52 -7.91
N ARG A 597 7.08 29.67 -6.88
CA ARG A 597 7.69 28.35 -6.95
C ARG A 597 6.92 27.48 -7.95
N ASP A 598 7.66 26.71 -8.74
CA ASP A 598 7.17 25.67 -9.66
C ASP A 598 8.15 24.50 -9.48
N SER A 599 7.73 23.50 -8.72
CA SER A 599 8.61 22.45 -8.20
C SER A 599 8.92 21.37 -9.24
N ASP A 600 8.05 21.16 -10.23
CA ASP A 600 8.21 20.16 -11.28
C ASP A 600 8.57 20.75 -12.68
N ASP A 601 8.62 22.09 -12.79
CA ASP A 601 8.87 22.88 -14.00
C ASP A 601 7.82 22.65 -15.12
N ASP A 602 6.55 22.32 -14.81
CA ASP A 602 5.49 22.13 -15.81
C ASP A 602 4.84 23.43 -16.31
N GLY A 603 5.05 24.52 -15.57
CA GLY A 603 4.55 25.86 -15.85
C GLY A 603 3.30 26.26 -15.07
N THR A 604 2.80 25.40 -14.18
CA THR A 604 1.87 25.72 -13.10
C THR A 604 2.71 25.96 -11.84
N ALA A 605 2.41 27.02 -11.10
CA ALA A 605 3.12 27.29 -9.84
C ALA A 605 2.50 26.45 -8.71
N ASP A 606 3.29 26.12 -7.69
CA ASP A 606 2.90 25.23 -6.58
C ASP A 606 1.56 25.67 -5.95
N PHE A 607 1.36 26.97 -5.68
CA PHE A 607 0.11 27.52 -5.12
C PHE A 607 -1.15 27.34 -5.99
N ARG A 608 -0.97 26.89 -7.24
CA ARG A 608 -2.04 26.59 -8.22
C ARG A 608 -2.07 25.12 -8.63
N ASP A 609 -1.20 24.31 -8.05
CA ASP A 609 -0.98 22.93 -8.45
C ASP A 609 -1.17 21.95 -7.28
N THR A 610 -2.29 21.25 -7.33
CA THR A 610 -2.67 20.22 -6.35
C THR A 610 -1.75 18.99 -6.28
N ASP A 611 -0.75 18.89 -7.17
CA ASP A 611 0.35 17.90 -7.18
C ASP A 611 1.67 18.60 -7.62
N SER A 612 2.24 19.41 -6.71
CA SER A 612 3.35 20.34 -6.95
C SER A 612 4.61 19.70 -7.54
N ASP A 613 4.84 18.39 -7.33
CA ASP A 613 6.00 17.68 -7.87
C ASP A 613 5.66 16.63 -8.94
N ASN A 614 4.36 16.47 -9.25
CA ASN A 614 3.79 15.59 -10.25
C ASN A 614 4.25 14.11 -10.12
N ASP A 615 4.45 13.62 -8.90
CA ASP A 615 4.74 12.21 -8.62
C ASP A 615 3.49 11.30 -8.68
N GLY A 616 2.30 11.92 -8.71
CA GLY A 616 1.00 11.27 -8.73
C GLY A 616 0.36 11.09 -7.36
N LEU A 617 0.88 11.72 -6.31
CA LEU A 617 0.29 11.83 -4.98
C LEU A 617 0.02 13.31 -4.71
N SER A 618 -1.24 13.71 -4.55
CA SER A 618 -1.57 15.12 -4.32
C SER A 618 -0.97 15.67 -3.03
N ASP A 619 -0.61 16.94 -3.02
CA ASP A 619 -0.02 17.68 -1.90
C ASP A 619 -0.79 17.50 -0.58
N SER A 620 -2.13 17.53 -0.66
CA SER A 620 -3.01 17.23 0.46
C SER A 620 -2.80 15.83 1.08
N LEU A 621 -2.57 14.79 0.27
CA LEU A 621 -2.27 13.42 0.70
C LEU A 621 -0.82 13.28 1.17
N GLU A 622 0.09 14.03 0.58
CA GLU A 622 1.49 14.07 0.99
C GLU A 622 1.63 14.61 2.41
N ARG A 623 0.95 15.71 2.70
CA ARG A 623 0.83 16.26 4.06
C ARG A 623 0.21 15.26 5.04
N GLU A 624 -0.79 14.46 4.62
CA GLU A 624 -1.37 13.39 5.44
C GLU A 624 -0.37 12.25 5.70
N SER A 625 0.44 11.91 4.71
CA SER A 625 1.47 10.87 4.77
C SER A 625 2.74 11.34 5.52
N GLY A 626 2.94 12.66 5.56
CA GLY A 626 4.12 13.33 6.07
C GLY A 626 5.27 13.45 5.07
N SER A 627 5.06 13.15 3.78
CA SER A 627 6.02 13.46 2.71
C SER A 627 6.11 14.97 2.45
N ASP A 628 7.12 15.38 1.68
CA ASP A 628 7.38 16.75 1.26
C ASP A 628 6.69 16.98 -0.09
N PRO A 629 5.62 17.81 -0.16
CA PRO A 629 4.81 18.03 -1.36
C PRO A 629 5.57 18.50 -2.61
N THR A 630 6.82 18.88 -2.44
CA THR A 630 7.62 19.54 -3.47
C THR A 630 8.80 18.68 -3.94
N ARG A 631 8.75 17.38 -3.64
CA ARG A 631 9.83 16.41 -3.87
C ARG A 631 9.27 15.01 -4.12
N ASP A 632 9.35 14.59 -5.38
CA ASP A 632 8.96 13.26 -5.86
C ASP A 632 9.47 12.05 -5.04
N ASP A 633 10.57 12.25 -4.31
CA ASP A 633 11.22 11.31 -3.41
C ASP A 633 11.74 12.12 -2.19
N SER A 634 10.95 12.12 -1.12
CA SER A 634 11.17 12.89 0.09
C SER A 634 12.52 12.58 0.75
N ASP A 635 12.89 11.30 0.85
CA ASP A 635 14.12 10.87 1.54
C ASP A 635 15.34 10.65 0.61
N GLY A 636 15.11 10.60 -0.70
CA GLY A 636 16.13 10.49 -1.74
C GLY A 636 16.71 9.09 -1.94
N ASP A 637 15.99 8.02 -1.59
CA ASP A 637 16.45 6.63 -1.77
C ASP A 637 16.26 6.08 -3.21
N GLY A 638 15.51 6.81 -4.04
CA GLY A 638 15.21 6.51 -5.44
C GLY A 638 13.91 5.75 -5.68
N VAL A 639 12.99 5.76 -4.72
CA VAL A 639 11.59 5.33 -4.81
C VAL A 639 10.71 6.56 -4.57
N SER A 640 9.63 6.73 -5.34
CA SER A 640 8.75 7.90 -5.17
C SER A 640 7.77 7.73 -4.01
N ASP A 641 7.28 8.84 -3.48
CA ASP A 641 6.41 8.87 -2.30
C ASP A 641 5.08 8.16 -2.58
N LEU A 642 4.50 8.31 -3.78
CA LEU A 642 3.37 7.51 -4.25
C LEU A 642 3.60 5.99 -4.09
N ILE A 643 4.79 5.51 -4.45
CA ILE A 643 5.11 4.08 -4.40
C ILE A 643 5.25 3.62 -2.94
N GLU A 644 5.86 4.44 -2.08
CA GLU A 644 6.08 4.12 -0.68
C GLU A 644 4.77 4.07 0.10
N VAL A 645 3.94 5.11 -0.04
CA VAL A 645 2.59 5.19 0.53
C VAL A 645 1.74 4.01 0.05
N GLY A 646 1.73 3.73 -1.27
CA GLY A 646 1.02 2.59 -1.84
C GLY A 646 1.53 1.22 -1.37
N ALA A 647 2.82 1.07 -1.13
CA ALA A 647 3.41 -0.19 -0.66
C ALA A 647 3.48 -0.31 0.88
N GLY A 648 3.05 0.73 1.60
CA GLY A 648 3.04 0.83 3.06
C GLY A 648 4.43 0.91 3.69
N THR A 649 5.36 1.61 3.04
CA THR A 649 6.63 2.08 3.64
C THR A 649 6.52 3.56 4.02
N ASP A 650 7.47 4.04 4.81
CA ASP A 650 7.49 5.43 5.30
C ASP A 650 8.31 6.27 4.30
N PRO A 651 7.71 7.27 3.61
CA PRO A 651 8.39 8.09 2.58
C PRO A 651 9.55 8.94 3.15
N ASN A 652 9.69 8.98 4.48
CA ASN A 652 10.78 9.69 5.15
C ASN A 652 11.90 8.77 5.68
N ASP A 653 11.84 7.45 5.44
CA ASP A 653 12.83 6.47 5.91
C ASP A 653 13.50 5.67 4.77
N GLY A 654 14.54 6.28 4.19
CA GLY A 654 15.29 5.67 3.06
C GLY A 654 16.12 4.44 3.44
N SER A 655 15.95 3.91 4.65
CA SER A 655 16.44 2.59 5.02
C SER A 655 15.45 1.46 4.72
N VAL A 656 14.16 1.78 4.54
CA VAL A 656 13.07 0.83 4.34
C VAL A 656 12.13 1.31 3.23
N SER A 657 12.33 0.82 2.01
CA SER A 657 11.46 1.06 0.86
C SER A 657 11.07 -0.26 0.18
N PRO A 658 10.09 -0.27 -0.73
CA PRO A 658 9.66 -1.49 -1.41
C PRO A 658 10.82 -2.16 -2.15
N ARG A 659 11.75 -1.35 -2.69
CA ARG A 659 12.98 -1.86 -3.31
C ARG A 659 13.91 -2.54 -2.30
N THR A 660 14.11 -1.98 -1.11
CA THR A 660 14.98 -2.63 -0.11
C THR A 660 14.34 -3.86 0.53
N ARG A 661 13.00 -3.94 0.57
CA ARG A 661 12.25 -5.17 0.90
C ARG A 661 12.33 -6.25 -0.19
N GLY A 662 12.70 -5.86 -1.42
CA GLY A 662 12.72 -6.75 -2.58
C GLY A 662 11.34 -6.96 -3.19
N ASP A 663 10.44 -6.01 -2.98
CA ASP A 663 9.14 -5.94 -3.63
C ASP A 663 9.27 -5.33 -5.02
N PHE A 664 8.33 -5.69 -5.88
CA PHE A 664 8.27 -5.21 -7.25
C PHE A 664 6.97 -4.45 -7.41
N VAL A 665 7.08 -3.19 -7.81
CA VAL A 665 5.95 -2.27 -7.89
C VAL A 665 5.80 -1.80 -9.31
N PHE A 666 4.56 -1.81 -9.79
CA PHE A 666 4.15 -1.29 -11.08
C PHE A 666 3.10 -0.22 -10.86
N VAL A 667 3.35 0.99 -11.35
CA VAL A 667 2.31 2.03 -11.44
C VAL A 667 1.50 1.76 -12.70
N VAL A 668 0.18 1.66 -12.56
CA VAL A 668 -0.78 1.28 -13.60
C VAL A 668 -1.89 2.33 -13.71
N PRO A 669 -1.57 3.56 -14.20
CA PRO A 669 -2.58 4.61 -14.31
C PRO A 669 -3.66 4.24 -15.33
N PHE A 670 -4.88 4.72 -15.09
CA PHE A 670 -6.05 4.37 -15.89
C PHE A 670 -5.96 4.97 -17.30
N GLU A 671 -6.20 4.14 -18.31
CA GLU A 671 -6.05 4.47 -19.73
C GLU A 671 -4.66 4.97 -20.16
N GLU A 672 -3.64 4.80 -19.32
CA GLU A 672 -2.26 5.19 -19.60
C GLU A 672 -1.26 4.02 -19.60
N ALA A 673 -0.02 4.29 -20.01
CA ALA A 673 1.00 3.26 -20.08
C ALA A 673 1.52 2.91 -18.67
N PRO A 674 1.63 1.62 -18.32
CA PRO A 674 2.17 1.23 -17.02
C PRO A 674 3.68 1.52 -16.91
N ALA A 675 4.11 1.86 -15.70
CA ALA A 675 5.49 2.21 -15.37
C ALA A 675 6.04 1.33 -14.24
N PRO A 676 7.07 0.49 -14.50
CA PRO A 676 7.56 0.09 -15.82
C PRO A 676 6.59 -0.89 -16.51
N ALA A 677 6.54 -0.91 -17.85
CA ALA A 677 5.68 -1.88 -18.56
C ALA A 677 6.12 -3.35 -18.43
N ARG A 678 7.35 -3.59 -17.93
CA ARG A 678 7.89 -4.92 -17.64
C ARG A 678 8.97 -4.83 -16.58
N ASP A 679 9.12 -5.86 -15.77
CA ASP A 679 10.27 -6.01 -14.86
C ASP A 679 10.69 -7.48 -14.70
N THR A 680 11.96 -7.70 -14.37
CA THR A 680 12.58 -9.03 -14.26
C THR A 680 12.69 -9.49 -12.81
N LEU A 681 11.97 -10.55 -12.46
CA LEU A 681 12.00 -11.21 -11.17
C LEU A 681 13.01 -12.36 -11.16
N ARG A 682 13.85 -12.41 -10.13
CA ARG A 682 14.76 -13.55 -9.89
C ARG A 682 14.19 -14.46 -8.81
N PHE A 683 14.18 -15.76 -9.09
CA PHE A 683 13.69 -16.78 -8.14
C PHE A 683 14.76 -17.81 -7.79
N ARG A 684 14.68 -18.33 -6.56
CA ARG A 684 15.38 -19.54 -6.16
C ARG A 684 14.69 -20.78 -6.70
N THR A 685 15.46 -21.84 -6.87
CA THR A 685 14.97 -23.14 -7.36
C THR A 685 15.44 -24.31 -6.49
N THR A 686 15.80 -24.03 -5.25
CA THR A 686 16.05 -25.04 -4.22
C THR A 686 14.72 -25.58 -3.68
N LEU A 687 14.64 -26.88 -3.43
CA LEU A 687 13.44 -27.49 -2.85
C LEU A 687 13.21 -26.99 -1.41
N GLN A 688 12.00 -26.53 -1.14
CA GLN A 688 11.64 -26.00 0.19
C GLN A 688 10.96 -27.07 1.06
N LEU A 689 10.06 -27.85 0.46
CA LEU A 689 9.24 -28.84 1.15
C LEU A 689 9.60 -30.24 0.65
N VAL A 690 10.09 -31.09 1.54
CA VAL A 690 10.46 -32.48 1.20
C VAL A 690 9.84 -33.45 2.20
N ASP A 691 9.27 -34.52 1.70
CA ASP A 691 8.73 -35.60 2.51
C ASP A 691 9.48 -36.90 2.19
N VAL A 692 10.15 -37.47 3.19
CA VAL A 692 10.93 -38.70 3.05
C VAL A 692 10.24 -39.85 3.78
N TYR A 693 9.79 -40.84 3.04
CA TYR A 693 9.21 -42.06 3.61
C TYR A 693 10.20 -43.23 3.49
N PHE A 694 10.61 -43.77 4.64
CA PHE A 694 11.52 -44.91 4.71
C PHE A 694 10.73 -46.22 4.76
N LEU A 695 10.95 -47.09 3.77
CA LEU A 695 10.26 -48.37 3.63
C LEU A 695 11.26 -49.53 3.75
N PHE A 696 11.13 -50.31 4.82
CA PHE A 696 12.12 -51.32 5.19
C PHE A 696 11.69 -52.75 4.96
N ASP A 697 12.61 -53.51 4.37
CA ASP A 697 12.69 -54.96 4.52
C ASP A 697 13.20 -55.29 5.93
N ILE A 698 12.44 -56.11 6.67
CA ILE A 698 12.75 -56.53 8.05
C ILE A 698 13.23 -57.98 8.12
N SER A 699 13.81 -58.50 7.03
CA SER A 699 14.52 -59.76 7.03
C SER A 699 15.62 -59.78 8.11
N GLY A 700 15.90 -60.96 8.68
CA GLY A 700 16.96 -61.10 9.69
C GLY A 700 18.34 -60.63 9.22
N SER A 701 18.58 -60.62 7.90
CA SER A 701 19.80 -60.12 7.28
C SER A 701 19.88 -58.59 7.19
N MET A 702 18.77 -57.87 7.35
CA MET A 702 18.70 -56.39 7.32
C MET A 702 18.77 -55.75 8.72
N SER A 703 18.96 -56.54 9.78
CA SER A 703 18.96 -56.06 11.17
C SER A 703 20.01 -55.00 11.47
N GLY A 704 21.19 -55.10 10.87
CA GLY A 704 22.28 -54.13 11.06
C GLY A 704 21.99 -52.78 10.39
N GLU A 705 21.41 -52.81 9.19
CA GLU A 705 21.00 -51.62 8.44
C GLU A 705 19.85 -50.89 9.11
N LEU A 706 18.86 -51.64 9.61
CA LEU A 706 17.71 -51.09 10.33
C LEU A 706 18.15 -50.39 11.62
N GLU A 707 18.98 -51.02 12.44
CA GLU A 707 19.51 -50.42 13.67
C GLU A 707 20.36 -49.18 13.36
N ALA A 708 21.19 -49.24 12.31
CA ALA A 708 22.01 -48.11 11.89
C ALA A 708 21.17 -46.91 11.41
N LEU A 709 20.13 -47.12 10.60
CA LEU A 709 19.27 -46.02 10.17
C LEU A 709 18.42 -45.48 11.32
N ALA A 710 17.81 -46.36 12.14
CA ALA A 710 17.01 -45.93 13.29
C ALA A 710 17.81 -45.01 14.22
N GLY A 711 19.10 -45.29 14.44
CA GLY A 711 20.00 -44.41 15.21
C GLY A 711 20.44 -43.12 14.51
N ALA A 712 20.16 -42.96 13.21
CA ALA A 712 20.65 -41.85 12.39
C ALA A 712 19.54 -40.99 11.75
N VAL A 713 18.27 -41.41 11.74
CA VAL A 713 17.17 -40.65 11.11
C VAL A 713 17.11 -39.21 11.62
N SER A 714 17.28 -38.99 12.94
CA SER A 714 17.31 -37.64 13.50
C SER A 714 18.45 -36.80 12.93
N THR A 715 19.66 -37.35 12.84
CA THR A 715 20.80 -36.65 12.22
C THR A 715 20.56 -36.38 10.74
N ILE A 716 20.03 -37.36 9.99
CA ILE A 716 19.73 -37.21 8.56
C ILE A 716 18.73 -36.08 8.34
N SER A 717 17.67 -36.03 9.15
CA SER A 717 16.67 -34.98 9.07
C SER A 717 17.26 -33.61 9.42
N THR A 718 18.00 -33.51 10.52
CA THR A 718 18.63 -32.25 10.96
C THR A 718 19.66 -31.72 9.95
N ASP A 719 20.48 -32.59 9.38
CA ASP A 719 21.48 -32.21 8.37
C ASP A 719 20.84 -31.77 7.05
N LEU A 720 19.61 -32.21 6.77
CA LEU A 720 18.85 -31.82 5.57
C LEU A 720 18.08 -30.51 5.78
N THR A 721 17.58 -30.27 6.99
CA THR A 721 16.73 -29.10 7.29
C THR A 721 17.54 -27.82 7.49
N CYS A 722 17.03 -26.71 6.96
CA CYS A 722 17.61 -25.41 7.20
C CYS A 722 17.50 -25.00 8.66
N THR A 723 18.51 -24.25 9.14
CA THR A 723 18.43 -23.62 10.46
C THR A 723 17.33 -22.56 10.45
N SER A 724 16.34 -22.67 11.33
CA SER A 724 15.30 -21.64 11.52
C SER A 724 15.70 -20.62 12.57
N PHE A 725 15.41 -19.35 12.32
CA PHE A 725 15.67 -18.23 13.23
C PHE A 725 14.41 -17.74 13.96
N GLY A 726 13.24 -18.29 13.64
CA GLY A 726 11.97 -18.00 14.34
C GLY A 726 11.38 -16.61 14.10
N ARG A 727 12.02 -15.76 13.28
CA ARG A 727 11.49 -14.45 12.87
C ARG A 727 10.50 -14.63 11.72
N ALA A 728 9.31 -14.05 11.83
CA ALA A 728 8.35 -14.03 10.73
C ALA A 728 8.84 -13.13 9.59
N CYS A 729 8.56 -13.53 8.35
CA CYS A 729 8.93 -12.79 7.14
C CYS A 729 7.86 -12.95 6.06
N ARG A 730 7.80 -11.97 5.16
CA ARG A 730 7.02 -12.00 3.91
C ARG A 730 7.93 -12.08 2.69
N ALA A 731 9.08 -11.41 2.76
CA ALA A 731 10.10 -11.40 1.72
C ALA A 731 11.49 -11.63 2.33
N ASP A 732 12.47 -11.87 1.47
CA ASP A 732 13.86 -12.08 1.91
C ASP A 732 14.45 -10.84 2.60
N GLY A 733 13.99 -9.64 2.21
CA GLY A 733 14.42 -8.37 2.82
C GLY A 733 14.06 -8.24 4.30
N ASP A 734 13.07 -9.01 4.79
CA ASP A 734 12.70 -9.05 6.21
C ASP A 734 13.71 -9.83 7.07
N CYS A 735 14.65 -10.55 6.45
CA CYS A 735 15.60 -11.43 7.11
C CYS A 735 17.03 -10.86 7.11
N ASP A 736 17.84 -11.25 8.09
CA ASP A 736 19.21 -10.74 8.20
C ASP A 736 20.11 -11.32 7.08
N GLY A 737 21.24 -10.65 6.80
CA GLY A 737 22.17 -11.08 5.75
C GLY A 737 22.61 -12.57 5.89
N GLY A 738 22.37 -13.35 4.84
CA GLY A 738 22.62 -14.80 4.80
C GLY A 738 21.41 -15.67 5.18
N GLN A 739 20.26 -15.04 5.42
CA GLN A 739 18.97 -15.68 5.64
C GLN A 739 18.05 -15.46 4.44
N ALA A 740 17.04 -16.30 4.30
CA ALA A 740 15.98 -16.17 3.30
C ALA A 740 14.62 -16.44 3.96
N CYS A 741 13.57 -15.89 3.37
CA CYS A 741 12.22 -16.18 3.82
C CYS A 741 11.75 -17.53 3.28
N SER A 742 11.33 -18.43 4.18
CA SER A 742 10.77 -19.72 3.79
C SER A 742 9.36 -19.58 3.20
N VAL A 743 8.91 -20.59 2.48
CA VAL A 743 7.50 -20.69 2.03
C VAL A 743 6.50 -20.79 3.18
N GLU A 744 6.97 -21.04 4.40
CA GLU A 744 6.17 -21.05 5.64
C GLU A 744 6.21 -19.69 6.36
N GLY A 745 6.87 -18.66 5.80
CA GLY A 745 6.89 -17.30 6.32
C GLY A 745 7.83 -17.09 7.51
N VAL A 746 8.92 -17.86 7.58
CA VAL A 746 9.91 -17.77 8.66
C VAL A 746 11.31 -17.60 8.09
N CYS A 747 12.12 -16.72 8.67
CA CYS A 747 13.52 -16.55 8.30
C CYS A 747 14.31 -17.82 8.62
N ILE A 748 14.91 -18.40 7.59
CA ILE A 748 15.76 -19.58 7.64
C ILE A 748 17.14 -19.26 7.06
N GLU A 749 18.12 -20.11 7.32
CA GLU A 749 19.38 -20.08 6.59
C GLU A 749 19.11 -20.18 5.08
N ASP A 750 19.73 -19.31 4.27
CA ASP A 750 19.43 -19.24 2.84
C ASP A 750 19.79 -20.56 2.13
N PRO A 751 18.79 -21.30 1.62
CA PRO A 751 19.00 -22.60 0.95
C PRO A 751 19.92 -22.50 -0.27
N ALA A 752 20.05 -21.33 -0.88
CA ALA A 752 20.91 -21.12 -2.04
C ALA A 752 22.41 -21.34 -1.72
N PHE A 753 22.81 -21.19 -0.45
CA PHE A 753 24.22 -21.36 -0.03
C PHE A 753 24.49 -22.69 0.66
N SER A 754 23.51 -23.22 1.39
CA SER A 754 23.66 -24.40 2.24
C SER A 754 23.04 -25.68 1.65
N SER A 755 22.22 -25.56 0.60
CA SER A 755 21.49 -26.67 -0.03
C SER A 755 20.57 -27.45 0.91
N CYS A 756 20.20 -26.83 2.03
CA CYS A 756 19.21 -27.36 2.96
C CYS A 756 17.78 -27.20 2.41
N VAL A 757 16.81 -27.85 3.05
CA VAL A 757 15.37 -27.71 2.76
C VAL A 757 14.67 -27.05 3.94
N ALA A 758 13.74 -26.14 3.70
CA ALA A 758 13.06 -25.41 4.77
C ALA A 758 12.30 -26.33 5.72
N SER A 759 11.60 -27.33 5.19
CA SER A 759 10.69 -28.19 5.95
C SER A 759 10.76 -29.63 5.43
N ALA A 760 11.55 -30.46 6.14
CA ALA A 760 11.66 -31.89 5.86
C ALA A 760 10.80 -32.70 6.83
N TRP A 761 9.86 -33.47 6.31
CA TRP A 761 9.09 -34.41 7.13
C TRP A 761 9.52 -35.84 6.84
N THR A 762 9.47 -36.70 7.86
CA THR A 762 9.87 -38.10 7.74
C THR A 762 8.79 -39.05 8.23
N GLY A 763 8.71 -40.21 7.60
CA GLY A 763 7.82 -41.30 7.99
C GLY A 763 8.47 -42.66 7.78
N ALA A 764 7.87 -43.70 8.31
CA ALA A 764 8.44 -45.05 8.28
C ALA A 764 7.38 -46.14 8.08
N GLY A 765 7.75 -47.16 7.31
CA GLY A 765 6.96 -48.37 7.09
C GLY A 765 7.83 -49.58 6.86
N ILE A 766 7.22 -50.75 6.91
CA ILE A 766 7.88 -52.05 6.72
C ILE A 766 7.10 -52.94 5.76
N TYR A 767 7.78 -53.89 5.13
CA TYR A 767 7.14 -54.87 4.27
C TYR A 767 7.74 -56.28 4.41
N GLU A 768 6.87 -57.26 4.65
CA GLU A 768 7.19 -58.70 4.64
C GLU A 768 5.93 -59.50 4.20
N GLN A 769 5.36 -60.38 5.05
CA GLN A 769 4.08 -61.07 4.81
C GLN A 769 2.87 -60.15 4.97
N GLU A 770 2.98 -59.18 5.88
CA GLU A 770 2.07 -58.06 6.05
C GLU A 770 2.81 -56.76 5.73
N LEU A 771 2.09 -55.78 5.19
CA LEU A 771 2.63 -54.47 4.89
C LEU A 771 2.09 -53.49 5.93
N GLU A 772 2.97 -52.81 6.66
CA GLU A 772 2.58 -51.96 7.78
C GLU A 772 3.18 -50.56 7.66
N ASN A 773 2.32 -49.54 7.76
CA ASN A 773 2.74 -48.16 7.97
C ASN A 773 2.96 -47.97 9.49
N LEU A 774 4.22 -47.81 9.90
CA LEU A 774 4.58 -47.66 11.31
C LEU A 774 4.34 -46.23 11.79
N LEU A 775 4.65 -45.26 10.93
CA LEU A 775 4.47 -43.84 11.19
C LEU A 775 4.25 -43.09 9.87
N SER A 776 3.13 -42.38 9.77
CA SER A 776 2.89 -41.43 8.69
C SER A 776 3.88 -40.26 8.75
N VAL A 777 4.13 -39.64 7.61
CA VAL A 777 5.02 -38.49 7.43
C VAL A 777 4.61 -37.36 8.38
N GLN A 778 5.59 -36.85 9.12
CA GLN A 778 5.44 -35.84 10.16
C GLN A 778 6.80 -35.16 10.46
N ASP A 779 6.78 -34.12 11.27
CA ASP A 779 7.86 -33.17 11.51
C ASP A 779 8.88 -33.58 12.60
N ASP A 780 8.58 -34.53 13.49
CA ASP A 780 9.50 -34.96 14.56
C ASP A 780 10.31 -36.22 14.18
N PRO A 781 11.58 -36.10 13.74
CA PRO A 781 12.35 -37.25 13.29
C PRO A 781 12.69 -38.24 14.41
N ALA A 782 12.58 -37.87 15.70
CA ALA A 782 12.76 -38.81 16.81
C ALA A 782 11.62 -39.83 16.87
N ARG A 783 10.39 -39.43 16.49
CA ARG A 783 9.27 -40.38 16.34
C ARG A 783 9.51 -41.35 15.20
N THR A 784 10.05 -40.89 14.08
CA THR A 784 10.43 -41.76 12.95
C THR A 784 11.53 -42.74 13.36
N ALA A 785 12.55 -42.28 14.07
CA ALA A 785 13.61 -43.12 14.63
C ALA A 785 13.04 -44.20 15.58
N ALA A 786 12.13 -43.82 16.48
CA ALA A 786 11.48 -44.74 17.40
C ALA A 786 10.58 -45.76 16.69
N ALA A 787 9.88 -45.34 15.63
CA ALA A 787 9.02 -46.20 14.83
C ALA A 787 9.81 -47.32 14.12
N LEU A 788 11.05 -47.05 13.72
CA LEU A 788 11.93 -48.03 13.06
C LEU A 788 12.53 -49.09 14.03
N ASN A 789 12.32 -48.97 15.34
CA ASN A 789 12.77 -49.96 16.32
C ASN A 789 11.83 -51.19 16.37
N VAL A 790 11.86 -51.97 15.29
CA VAL A 790 11.05 -53.19 15.11
C VAL A 790 11.92 -54.44 15.13
N GLY A 791 11.34 -55.57 15.55
CA GLY A 791 12.03 -56.87 15.48
C GLY A 791 12.16 -57.35 14.04
N THR A 792 13.31 -57.94 13.70
CA THR A 792 13.49 -58.60 12.39
C THR A 792 12.94 -60.02 12.40
N PHE A 793 12.23 -60.37 11.34
CA PHE A 793 11.68 -61.70 11.10
C PHE A 793 12.22 -62.23 9.76
N GLY A 794 11.73 -63.35 9.23
CA GLY A 794 12.20 -63.84 7.93
C GLY A 794 11.07 -64.45 7.14
N GLY A 795 11.00 -64.16 5.84
CA GLY A 795 9.94 -64.67 4.99
C GLY A 795 10.08 -64.36 3.51
N THR A 796 9.08 -63.68 2.93
CA THR A 796 8.89 -63.55 1.47
C THR A 796 8.50 -62.10 1.15
N GLU A 797 9.39 -61.40 0.47
CA GLU A 797 9.39 -59.94 0.35
C GLU A 797 8.69 -59.49 -0.93
N GLN A 798 7.63 -58.69 -0.80
CA GLN A 798 6.83 -58.22 -1.93
C GLN A 798 7.13 -56.75 -2.26
N LEU A 799 8.39 -56.45 -2.57
CA LEU A 799 8.90 -55.10 -2.88
C LEU A 799 7.96 -54.30 -3.81
N PHE A 800 7.57 -54.86 -4.95
CA PHE A 800 6.73 -54.13 -5.92
C PHE A 800 5.33 -53.85 -5.38
N ARG A 801 4.76 -54.77 -4.58
CA ARG A 801 3.47 -54.54 -3.92
C ARG A 801 3.59 -53.45 -2.87
N ALA A 802 4.68 -53.43 -2.10
CA ALA A 802 4.92 -52.42 -1.08
C ALA A 802 5.08 -51.02 -1.68
N ALA A 803 5.91 -50.90 -2.72
CA ALA A 803 6.10 -49.64 -3.43
C ALA A 803 4.79 -49.12 -4.07
N TRP A 804 3.97 -50.01 -4.64
CA TRP A 804 2.62 -49.63 -5.11
C TRP A 804 1.75 -49.17 -3.93
N GLY A 805 1.71 -49.93 -2.83
CA GLY A 805 0.90 -49.60 -1.66
C GLY A 805 1.20 -48.23 -1.05
N VAL A 806 2.46 -47.76 -1.07
CA VAL A 806 2.82 -46.41 -0.63
C VAL A 806 2.25 -45.32 -1.56
N ALA A 807 2.27 -45.55 -2.87
CA ALA A 807 1.84 -44.58 -3.87
C ALA A 807 0.32 -44.55 -4.09
N ASP A 808 -0.31 -45.71 -4.11
CA ASP A 808 -1.74 -45.90 -4.32
C ASP A 808 -2.25 -47.09 -3.46
N PRO A 809 -2.70 -46.80 -2.24
CA PRO A 809 -3.18 -47.80 -1.28
C PRO A 809 -4.47 -48.46 -1.72
N ALA A 810 -5.29 -47.73 -2.48
CA ALA A 810 -6.60 -48.20 -2.92
C ALA A 810 -6.48 -49.12 -4.15
N GLY A 811 -5.45 -48.93 -4.97
CA GLY A 811 -5.18 -49.73 -6.16
C GLY A 811 -4.30 -50.96 -5.93
N ALA A 812 -3.55 -51.04 -4.83
CA ALA A 812 -2.63 -52.15 -4.55
C ALA A 812 -3.37 -53.44 -4.07
N PRO A 813 -3.14 -54.61 -4.69
CA PRO A 813 -3.80 -55.86 -4.31
C PRO A 813 -3.46 -56.31 -2.87
N GLY A 814 -4.47 -56.57 -2.04
CA GLY A 814 -4.28 -57.04 -0.65
C GLY A 814 -4.03 -55.92 0.37
N VAL A 815 -4.00 -54.67 -0.07
CA VAL A 815 -4.08 -53.48 0.79
C VAL A 815 -5.56 -53.13 0.92
N GLU A 816 -6.18 -53.42 2.06
CA GLU A 816 -7.62 -53.17 2.24
C GLU A 816 -7.91 -51.66 2.27
N SER A 817 -8.93 -51.25 1.53
CA SER A 817 -9.41 -49.88 1.37
C SER A 817 -9.75 -49.23 2.71
N GLY A 818 -8.96 -48.24 3.16
CA GLY A 818 -9.29 -47.45 4.34
C GLY A 818 -8.22 -46.48 4.85
N CYS A 819 -7.89 -45.42 4.09
CA CYS A 819 -7.12 -44.28 4.64
C CYS A 819 -7.94 -43.33 5.54
N ALA A 820 -9.16 -43.72 5.94
CA ALA A 820 -10.09 -42.88 6.68
C ALA A 820 -10.12 -43.14 8.21
N VAL A 821 -9.39 -44.15 8.71
CA VAL A 821 -9.37 -44.48 10.15
C VAL A 821 -7.96 -44.91 10.60
N PRO A 822 -7.34 -44.28 11.62
CA PRO A 822 -5.97 -44.57 12.07
C PRO A 822 -5.88 -45.84 12.95
N ALA A 823 -6.57 -46.92 12.56
CA ALA A 823 -6.58 -48.17 13.32
C ALA A 823 -5.70 -49.24 12.64
N LEU A 824 -4.48 -49.37 13.16
CA LEU A 824 -3.59 -50.56 13.16
C LEU A 824 -3.29 -51.26 11.82
N GLY A 825 -2.03 -51.18 11.39
CA GLY A 825 -1.34 -52.31 10.73
C GLY A 825 -1.45 -52.45 9.21
N ARG A 826 -1.78 -51.41 8.43
CA ARG A 826 -1.89 -51.53 6.96
C ARG A 826 -1.11 -50.42 6.22
N LEU A 827 -0.20 -50.80 5.34
CA LEU A 827 0.60 -49.87 4.52
C LEU A 827 -0.28 -49.08 3.56
N GLY A 828 -0.11 -47.76 3.53
CA GLY A 828 -0.60 -46.94 2.41
C GLY A 828 -0.98 -45.50 2.72
N CYS A 829 -1.04 -45.06 3.97
CA CYS A 829 -1.39 -43.67 4.23
C CYS A 829 -0.21 -42.93 4.87
N PRO A 830 0.95 -42.84 4.18
CA PRO A 830 2.08 -42.06 4.67
C PRO A 830 1.70 -40.58 4.82
N ALA A 831 0.56 -40.13 4.26
CA ALA A 831 0.07 -38.76 4.40
C ALA A 831 1.09 -37.72 3.89
N PHE A 832 1.66 -37.98 2.71
CA PHE A 832 2.48 -37.01 2.00
C PHE A 832 1.71 -35.69 1.86
N ARG A 833 2.39 -34.58 2.14
CA ARG A 833 1.87 -33.24 1.88
C ARG A 833 1.65 -33.09 0.38
N GLU A 834 0.58 -32.41 0.00
CA GLU A 834 0.21 -32.25 -1.41
C GLU A 834 1.30 -31.50 -2.19
N ASN A 835 1.89 -30.48 -1.54
CA ASN A 835 2.86 -29.56 -2.14
C ASN A 835 4.33 -29.93 -1.86
N ALA A 836 4.63 -31.06 -1.22
CA ALA A 836 6.02 -31.46 -0.94
C ALA A 836 6.59 -32.35 -2.04
N GLN A 837 7.90 -32.25 -2.28
CA GLN A 837 8.62 -33.25 -3.07
C GLN A 837 8.63 -34.57 -2.31
N ARG A 838 8.00 -35.59 -2.88
CA ARG A 838 7.82 -36.91 -2.23
C ARG A 838 8.97 -37.81 -2.59
N ILE A 839 9.64 -38.35 -1.56
CA ILE A 839 10.76 -39.27 -1.69
C ILE A 839 10.41 -40.57 -0.98
N LEU A 840 10.49 -41.68 -1.70
CA LEU A 840 10.36 -43.03 -1.14
C LEU A 840 11.73 -43.70 -1.14
N VAL A 841 12.26 -43.99 0.05
CA VAL A 841 13.53 -44.70 0.23
C VAL A 841 13.22 -46.15 0.61
N ILE A 842 13.59 -47.10 -0.25
CA ILE A 842 13.28 -48.53 -0.05
C ILE A 842 14.55 -49.33 0.20
N PHE A 843 14.57 -50.11 1.28
CA PHE A 843 15.72 -50.93 1.69
C PHE A 843 15.43 -52.41 1.49
N THR A 844 16.32 -53.16 0.82
CA THR A 844 16.23 -54.63 0.73
C THR A 844 17.51 -55.31 0.30
N ASP A 845 17.69 -56.55 0.72
CA ASP A 845 18.73 -57.47 0.27
C ASP A 845 18.20 -58.64 -0.57
N GLU A 846 16.88 -58.73 -0.72
CA GLU A 846 16.15 -59.86 -1.27
C GLU A 846 15.51 -59.56 -2.64
N ILE A 847 15.12 -60.62 -3.36
CA ILE A 847 14.45 -60.49 -4.66
C ILE A 847 12.94 -60.37 -4.42
N SER A 848 12.29 -59.43 -5.09
CA SER A 848 10.81 -59.33 -5.05
C SER A 848 10.14 -60.65 -5.44
N SER A 849 9.30 -61.19 -4.56
CA SER A 849 8.73 -62.55 -4.66
C SER A 849 7.20 -62.58 -4.86
N GLY A 850 6.60 -61.45 -5.25
CA GLY A 850 5.15 -61.29 -5.53
C GLY A 850 4.72 -61.48 -6.99
N SER A 851 3.41 -61.36 -7.24
CA SER A 851 2.82 -61.39 -8.59
C SER A 851 2.85 -60.04 -9.32
N GLU A 852 3.07 -58.97 -8.57
CA GLU A 852 3.13 -57.59 -9.03
C GLU A 852 4.44 -57.35 -9.78
N THR A 853 4.40 -56.45 -10.76
CA THR A 853 5.55 -56.11 -11.59
C THR A 853 6.06 -54.71 -11.30
N ALA A 854 7.36 -54.50 -11.54
CA ALA A 854 7.97 -53.16 -11.47
C ALA A 854 7.20 -52.12 -12.31
N ALA A 855 6.65 -52.52 -13.46
CA ALA A 855 5.89 -51.62 -14.33
C ALA A 855 4.59 -51.11 -13.69
N GLN A 856 3.91 -51.94 -12.91
CA GLN A 856 2.68 -51.55 -12.21
C GLN A 856 2.99 -50.61 -11.04
N ALA A 857 3.94 -50.99 -10.19
CA ALA A 857 4.37 -50.17 -9.06
C ALA A 857 4.95 -48.82 -9.54
N GLY A 858 5.81 -48.86 -10.56
CA GLY A 858 6.39 -47.65 -11.15
C GLY A 858 5.37 -46.72 -11.81
N ALA A 859 4.28 -47.25 -12.37
CA ALA A 859 3.19 -46.41 -12.88
C ALA A 859 2.46 -45.67 -11.74
N ALA A 860 2.19 -46.35 -10.62
CA ALA A 860 1.58 -45.72 -9.45
C ALA A 860 2.51 -44.63 -8.86
N LEU A 861 3.81 -44.92 -8.71
CA LEU A 861 4.80 -43.97 -8.20
C LEU A 861 4.91 -42.71 -9.06
N ARG A 862 4.94 -42.85 -10.40
CA ARG A 862 4.93 -41.69 -11.30
C ARG A 862 3.66 -40.87 -11.21
N TYR A 863 2.51 -41.53 -11.11
CA TYR A 863 1.22 -40.84 -11.00
C TYR A 863 1.14 -40.05 -9.68
N ALA A 864 1.70 -40.59 -8.60
CA ALA A 864 1.76 -39.94 -7.30
C ALA A 864 2.94 -38.93 -7.16
N ASN A 865 3.72 -38.71 -8.23
CA ASN A 865 4.92 -37.87 -8.26
C ASN A 865 5.95 -38.21 -7.15
N ILE A 866 6.24 -39.52 -6.97
CA ILE A 866 7.16 -40.00 -5.94
C ILE A 866 8.51 -40.39 -6.58
N THR A 867 9.57 -39.73 -6.15
CA THR A 867 10.95 -40.08 -6.51
C THR A 867 11.40 -41.25 -5.64
N THR A 868 11.80 -42.36 -6.29
CA THR A 868 12.15 -43.60 -5.60
C THR A 868 13.66 -43.78 -5.52
N ILE A 869 14.16 -43.97 -4.30
CA ILE A 869 15.54 -44.31 -3.99
C ILE A 869 15.59 -45.77 -3.53
N GLY A 870 16.33 -46.61 -4.24
CA GLY A 870 16.61 -47.97 -3.79
C GLY A 870 17.92 -48.06 -3.02
N VAL A 871 17.89 -48.64 -1.83
CA VAL A 871 19.09 -48.93 -1.04
C VAL A 871 19.21 -50.44 -0.91
N TRP A 872 20.26 -50.98 -1.51
CA TRP A 872 20.50 -52.41 -1.53
C TRP A 872 21.65 -52.79 -0.60
N SER A 873 21.41 -53.79 0.25
CA SER A 873 22.43 -54.47 1.04
C SER A 873 22.63 -55.88 0.49
N GLY A 874 23.86 -56.38 0.34
CA GLY A 874 24.10 -57.76 -0.16
C GLY A 874 25.32 -57.90 -1.08
N THR A 875 25.58 -59.06 -1.67
CA THR A 875 26.79 -59.27 -2.50
C THR A 875 26.68 -58.67 -3.91
N PRO A 876 27.68 -57.92 -4.43
CA PRO A 876 27.57 -57.21 -5.71
C PRO A 876 27.10 -58.12 -6.87
N GLY A 877 26.10 -57.66 -7.62
CA GLY A 877 25.49 -58.40 -8.72
C GLY A 877 24.39 -59.40 -8.32
N ALA A 878 23.86 -59.30 -7.09
CA ALA A 878 22.68 -60.05 -6.67
C ALA A 878 21.42 -59.59 -7.44
N ALA A 879 20.52 -60.54 -7.72
CA ALA A 879 19.27 -60.26 -8.43
C ALA A 879 18.31 -59.32 -7.67
N ALA A 880 18.48 -59.14 -6.36
CA ALA A 880 17.78 -58.14 -5.54
C ALA A 880 18.02 -56.71 -6.04
N ARG A 881 19.28 -56.38 -6.35
CA ARG A 881 19.68 -55.10 -6.96
C ARG A 881 18.97 -54.89 -8.31
N ASP A 882 18.74 -55.94 -9.08
CA ASP A 882 18.03 -55.85 -10.36
C ASP A 882 16.55 -55.49 -10.18
N SER A 883 15.89 -55.94 -9.10
CA SER A 883 14.51 -55.55 -8.78
C SER A 883 14.38 -54.06 -8.47
N LEU A 884 15.28 -53.50 -7.66
CA LEU A 884 15.33 -52.05 -7.38
C LEU A 884 15.64 -51.24 -8.65
N VAL A 885 16.57 -51.71 -9.48
CA VAL A 885 16.88 -51.07 -10.78
C VAL A 885 15.67 -51.09 -11.72
N GLN A 886 14.92 -52.19 -11.75
CA GLN A 886 13.68 -52.26 -12.54
C GLN A 886 12.62 -51.29 -12.01
N LEU A 887 12.48 -51.15 -10.69
CA LEU A 887 11.54 -50.20 -10.08
C LEU A 887 11.93 -48.76 -10.36
N ALA A 888 13.20 -48.38 -10.18
CA ALA A 888 13.70 -47.03 -10.46
C ALA A 888 13.50 -46.64 -11.94
N ARG A 889 13.78 -47.56 -12.88
CA ARG A 889 13.48 -47.35 -14.30
C ARG A 889 11.99 -47.22 -14.57
N ALA A 890 11.18 -48.04 -13.90
CA ALA A 890 9.74 -48.04 -14.06
C ALA A 890 9.05 -46.85 -13.38
N SER A 891 9.69 -46.17 -12.43
CA SER A 891 9.21 -44.96 -11.75
C SER A 891 9.82 -43.67 -12.32
N ASN A 892 10.70 -43.77 -13.32
CA ASN A 892 11.45 -42.62 -13.88
C ASN A 892 12.39 -41.93 -12.87
N SER A 893 12.88 -42.66 -11.88
CA SER A 893 13.79 -42.14 -10.84
C SER A 893 15.25 -42.34 -11.26
N PHE A 894 15.84 -41.29 -11.83
CA PHE A 894 17.20 -41.27 -12.36
C PHE A 894 18.02 -40.12 -11.77
N SER A 895 19.32 -40.31 -11.63
CA SER A 895 20.28 -39.25 -11.29
C SER A 895 20.50 -38.27 -12.45
N SER A 896 21.19 -37.16 -12.18
CA SER A 896 21.72 -36.22 -13.18
C SER A 896 22.41 -36.88 -14.38
N THR A 897 23.07 -38.02 -14.14
CA THR A 897 23.84 -38.77 -15.16
C THR A 897 23.03 -39.84 -15.90
N GLY A 898 21.71 -39.92 -15.63
CA GLY A 898 20.79 -40.91 -16.21
C GLY A 898 20.95 -42.31 -15.63
N GLN A 899 21.62 -42.47 -14.49
CA GLN A 899 21.68 -43.75 -13.78
C GLN A 899 20.44 -43.93 -12.91
N PRO A 900 19.86 -45.14 -12.78
CA PRO A 900 18.79 -45.39 -11.82
C PRO A 900 19.26 -45.06 -10.39
N LEU A 901 18.41 -44.41 -9.58
CA LEU A 901 18.69 -44.04 -8.18
C LEU A 901 18.73 -45.27 -7.26
N VAL A 902 19.77 -46.10 -7.41
CA VAL A 902 19.99 -47.32 -6.63
C VAL A 902 21.40 -47.29 -6.05
N PHE A 903 21.48 -47.35 -4.72
CA PHE A 903 22.72 -47.19 -3.96
C PHE A 903 23.04 -48.48 -3.19
N GLU A 904 24.33 -48.72 -2.95
CA GLU A 904 24.82 -49.87 -2.20
C GLU A 904 25.15 -49.44 -0.76
N GLY A 905 24.43 -50.00 0.22
CA GLY A 905 24.57 -49.66 1.64
C GLY A 905 24.47 -50.92 2.51
N MET A 906 25.62 -51.39 3.01
CA MET A 906 25.72 -52.54 3.92
C MET A 906 25.99 -52.07 5.34
N ASP A 907 25.34 -52.70 6.33
CA ASP A 907 25.51 -52.45 7.75
C ASP A 907 25.49 -50.93 8.06
N GLY A 908 26.39 -50.46 8.93
CA GLY A 908 26.53 -49.03 9.28
C GLY A 908 26.95 -48.10 8.13
N ALA A 909 27.34 -48.62 6.95
CA ALA A 909 27.59 -47.78 5.78
C ALA A 909 26.29 -47.35 5.07
N VAL A 910 25.11 -47.84 5.50
CA VAL A 910 23.81 -47.44 4.96
C VAL A 910 23.52 -45.95 5.18
N VAL A 911 23.88 -45.40 6.34
CA VAL A 911 23.61 -44.00 6.73
C VAL A 911 24.22 -42.98 5.76
N PRO A 912 25.55 -42.96 5.53
CA PRO A 912 26.14 -42.00 4.59
C PRO A 912 25.66 -42.18 3.15
N ARG A 913 25.15 -43.37 2.80
CA ARG A 913 24.58 -43.66 1.47
C ARG A 913 23.19 -43.09 1.31
N VAL A 914 22.36 -43.19 2.35
CA VAL A 914 21.04 -42.56 2.38
C VAL A 914 21.19 -41.04 2.28
N ILE A 915 22.10 -40.43 3.05
CA ILE A 915 22.40 -38.99 2.94
C ILE A 915 22.80 -38.63 1.51
N SER A 916 23.77 -39.35 0.93
CA SER A 916 24.21 -39.10 -0.45
C SER A 916 23.07 -39.27 -1.47
N ALA A 917 22.16 -40.21 -1.22
CA ALA A 917 21.06 -40.51 -2.12
C ALA A 917 19.96 -39.45 -2.07
N ILE A 918 19.63 -38.95 -0.86
CA ILE A 918 18.67 -37.87 -0.68
C ILE A 918 19.24 -36.58 -1.28
N ASN A 919 20.51 -36.26 -1.02
CA ASN A 919 21.15 -35.08 -1.60
C ASN A 919 21.21 -35.16 -3.14
N GLU A 920 21.40 -36.36 -3.73
CA GLU A 920 21.29 -36.50 -5.19
C GLU A 920 19.89 -36.10 -5.68
N VAL A 921 18.81 -36.37 -4.95
CA VAL A 921 17.45 -35.92 -5.32
C VAL A 921 17.28 -34.42 -5.09
N VAL A 922 17.80 -33.90 -3.98
CA VAL A 922 17.60 -32.49 -3.60
C VAL A 922 18.42 -31.52 -4.45
N GLU A 923 19.60 -31.94 -4.92
CA GLU A 923 20.55 -31.08 -5.66
C GLU A 923 20.83 -31.58 -7.08
N GLY A 924 20.77 -32.89 -7.32
CA GLY A 924 21.28 -33.53 -8.54
C GLY A 924 20.20 -33.96 -9.54
N VAL A 925 18.94 -34.10 -9.14
CA VAL A 925 17.86 -34.51 -10.04
C VAL A 925 17.23 -33.26 -10.66
N PRO A 926 17.23 -33.12 -12.01
CA PRO A 926 16.59 -31.98 -12.64
C PRO A 926 15.08 -31.96 -12.41
N LEU A 927 14.56 -30.79 -12.06
CA LEU A 927 13.13 -30.51 -11.87
C LEU A 927 12.54 -29.92 -13.15
N ARG A 928 11.25 -30.16 -13.40
CA ARG A 928 10.45 -29.30 -14.28
C ARG A 928 9.98 -28.11 -13.46
N VAL A 929 10.44 -26.91 -13.82
CA VAL A 929 10.13 -25.67 -13.11
C VAL A 929 9.09 -24.88 -13.87
N THR A 930 7.99 -24.55 -13.22
CA THR A 930 6.85 -23.78 -13.75
C THR A 930 6.54 -22.61 -12.83
N ILE A 931 5.79 -21.62 -13.31
CA ILE A 931 5.34 -20.48 -12.52
C ILE A 931 3.82 -20.39 -12.52
N THR A 932 3.26 -19.90 -11.41
CA THR A 932 1.82 -19.61 -11.29
C THR A 932 1.63 -18.26 -10.62
N SER A 933 0.67 -17.47 -11.08
CA SER A 933 0.20 -16.24 -10.44
C SER A 933 -1.13 -16.47 -9.72
N ALA A 934 -1.28 -15.90 -8.53
CA ALA A 934 -2.52 -15.90 -7.76
C ALA A 934 -2.75 -14.51 -7.14
N ASP A 935 -4.01 -14.14 -7.00
CA ASP A 935 -4.44 -12.92 -6.33
C ASP A 935 -4.26 -13.02 -4.80
N GLU A 936 -3.79 -11.96 -4.15
CA GLU A 936 -3.64 -11.91 -2.70
C GLU A 936 -4.86 -11.24 -2.03
N PRO A 937 -5.51 -11.88 -1.05
CA PRO A 937 -6.71 -11.31 -0.45
C PRO A 937 -6.42 -10.05 0.38
N GLY A 938 -7.43 -9.18 0.50
CA GLY A 938 -7.40 -8.04 1.43
C GLY A 938 -6.67 -6.81 0.89
N ASP A 939 -6.74 -6.60 -0.42
CA ASP A 939 -6.30 -5.42 -1.16
C ASP A 939 -7.46 -4.85 -2.01
N ALA A 940 -7.20 -3.96 -2.97
CA ALA A 940 -8.24 -3.25 -3.71
C ALA A 940 -9.04 -4.13 -4.71
N GLY A 941 -8.61 -5.36 -4.98
CA GLY A 941 -9.32 -6.28 -5.89
C GLY A 941 -8.39 -7.26 -6.61
N ASP A 942 -8.87 -7.84 -7.72
CA ASP A 942 -8.11 -8.87 -8.43
C ASP A 942 -6.89 -8.29 -9.17
N ALA A 943 -5.68 -8.55 -8.67
CA ALA A 943 -4.44 -8.08 -9.26
C ALA A 943 -4.09 -8.76 -10.60
N LEU A 944 -4.67 -9.94 -10.88
CA LEU A 944 -4.34 -10.71 -12.09
C LEU A 944 -4.82 -10.00 -13.37
N GLN A 945 -5.73 -9.04 -13.27
CA GLN A 945 -6.19 -8.25 -14.42
C GLN A 945 -5.07 -7.40 -15.05
N PHE A 946 -4.09 -6.99 -14.24
CA PHE A 946 -2.93 -6.20 -14.68
C PHE A 946 -1.78 -7.03 -15.23
N ILE A 947 -1.79 -8.35 -15.05
CA ILE A 947 -0.78 -9.23 -15.63
C ILE A 947 -1.22 -9.60 -17.05
N ASP A 948 -0.44 -9.20 -18.05
CA ASP A 948 -0.68 -9.66 -19.41
C ASP A 948 -0.21 -11.10 -19.59
N HIS A 949 1.07 -11.35 -19.32
CA HIS A 949 1.68 -12.67 -19.29
C HIS A 949 2.97 -12.64 -18.47
N VAL A 950 3.48 -13.83 -18.15
CA VAL A 950 4.78 -14.01 -17.49
C VAL A 950 5.65 -14.83 -18.42
N GLU A 951 6.87 -14.36 -18.70
CA GLU A 951 7.77 -15.01 -19.66
C GLU A 951 9.16 -15.28 -19.07
N VAL A 952 9.78 -16.38 -19.49
CA VAL A 952 11.13 -16.75 -19.07
C VAL A 952 12.15 -15.77 -19.64
N ASN A 953 12.97 -15.17 -18.77
CA ASN A 953 14.05 -14.29 -19.20
C ASN A 953 15.41 -15.02 -19.20
N VAL A 954 15.88 -15.35 -20.41
CA VAL A 954 17.24 -15.89 -20.66
C VAL A 954 18.18 -14.87 -21.32
N ALA A 955 17.71 -13.65 -21.55
CA ALA A 955 18.45 -12.60 -22.25
C ALA A 955 19.19 -11.66 -21.30
N ASN A 956 18.65 -11.43 -20.10
CA ASN A 956 19.25 -10.58 -19.09
C ASN A 956 20.59 -11.20 -18.59
N PRO A 957 21.70 -10.43 -18.53
CA PRO A 957 23.00 -10.92 -18.09
C PRO A 957 23.02 -11.52 -16.67
N ASP A 958 22.12 -11.06 -15.80
CA ASP A 958 22.00 -11.52 -14.41
C ASP A 958 21.18 -12.81 -14.29
N CYS A 959 20.58 -13.25 -15.40
CA CYS A 959 19.75 -14.44 -15.49
C CYS A 959 20.51 -15.61 -16.12
N THR A 960 20.29 -16.81 -15.62
CA THR A 960 20.98 -17.99 -16.16
C THR A 960 20.38 -18.36 -17.52
N ALA A 961 21.19 -18.29 -18.57
CA ALA A 961 20.77 -18.66 -19.92
C ALA A 961 20.63 -20.18 -20.09
N ILE A 962 19.46 -20.71 -19.75
CA ILE A 962 19.15 -22.16 -19.75
C ILE A 962 18.19 -22.49 -20.87
N ARG A 963 18.44 -23.61 -21.57
CA ARG A 963 17.56 -24.15 -22.61
C ARG A 963 17.52 -25.69 -22.56
N PRO A 964 16.44 -26.33 -23.02
CA PRO A 964 15.24 -25.75 -23.63
C PRO A 964 14.32 -25.06 -22.62
N THR A 965 13.46 -24.18 -23.12
CA THR A 965 12.32 -23.54 -22.45
C THR A 965 11.03 -24.11 -23.04
N GLU A 966 9.92 -23.98 -22.32
CA GLU A 966 8.61 -24.53 -22.68
C GLU A 966 7.53 -23.46 -22.47
N ASP A 967 6.60 -23.35 -23.41
CA ASP A 967 5.35 -22.59 -23.31
C ASP A 967 4.23 -23.56 -22.90
N THR A 968 3.79 -23.48 -21.65
CA THR A 968 2.89 -24.46 -21.05
C THR A 968 1.41 -24.18 -21.28
N ASP A 969 1.03 -22.92 -21.50
CA ASP A 969 -0.35 -22.49 -21.74
C ASP A 969 -0.64 -22.21 -23.23
N ALA A 970 0.39 -22.29 -24.09
CA ALA A 970 0.36 -22.02 -25.52
C ALA A 970 -0.02 -20.58 -25.88
N ASN A 971 0.30 -19.62 -25.01
CA ASN A 971 0.05 -18.19 -25.25
C ASN A 971 1.10 -17.54 -26.18
N GLY A 972 2.16 -18.26 -26.55
CA GLY A 972 3.23 -17.79 -27.43
C GLY A 972 4.49 -17.30 -26.69
N HIS A 973 4.47 -17.33 -25.36
CA HIS A 973 5.57 -16.95 -24.49
C HIS A 973 6.01 -18.16 -23.66
N ASP A 974 7.31 -18.45 -23.65
CA ASP A 974 7.83 -19.54 -22.84
C ASP A 974 7.73 -19.17 -21.35
N ASP A 975 7.11 -20.00 -20.52
CA ASP A 975 6.83 -19.74 -19.10
C ASP A 975 7.41 -20.81 -18.15
N ALA A 976 8.06 -21.85 -18.69
CA ALA A 976 8.61 -22.95 -17.91
C ALA A 976 10.00 -23.43 -18.36
N PHE A 977 10.71 -24.06 -17.42
CA PHE A 977 11.94 -24.81 -17.65
C PHE A 977 11.66 -26.32 -17.52
N PRO A 978 11.63 -27.09 -18.63
CA PRO A 978 11.33 -28.52 -18.60
C PRO A 978 12.39 -29.38 -17.88
N SER A 979 13.60 -28.85 -17.66
CA SER A 979 14.67 -29.55 -16.95
C SER A 979 15.68 -28.55 -16.39
N LEU A 980 15.66 -28.37 -15.07
CA LEU A 980 16.52 -27.43 -14.34
C LEU A 980 17.15 -28.12 -13.13
N LEU A 981 18.46 -27.99 -12.94
CA LEU A 981 19.09 -28.48 -11.70
C LEU A 981 18.69 -27.58 -10.51
N PRO A 982 18.26 -28.16 -9.38
CA PRO A 982 17.93 -27.41 -8.17
C PRO A 982 19.05 -26.44 -7.77
N GLY A 983 18.66 -25.27 -7.26
CA GLY A 983 19.58 -24.21 -6.86
C GLY A 983 20.17 -23.38 -8.02
N THR A 984 19.76 -23.65 -9.27
CA THR A 984 20.12 -22.79 -10.41
C THR A 984 19.20 -21.56 -10.44
N PRO A 985 19.72 -20.33 -10.26
CA PRO A 985 18.89 -19.13 -10.28
C PRO A 985 18.32 -18.90 -11.67
N VAL A 986 17.04 -18.56 -11.74
CA VAL A 986 16.31 -18.30 -12.99
C VAL A 986 15.49 -17.03 -12.83
N CYS A 987 15.08 -16.46 -13.96
CA CYS A 987 14.31 -15.24 -13.99
C CYS A 987 13.06 -15.38 -14.85
N TRP A 988 12.04 -14.62 -14.47
CA TRP A 988 10.87 -14.35 -15.28
C TRP A 988 10.67 -12.86 -15.41
N ASP A 989 10.23 -12.41 -16.58
CA ASP A 989 9.71 -11.08 -16.78
C ASP A 989 8.21 -11.11 -16.52
N VAL A 990 7.74 -10.17 -15.70
CA VAL A 990 6.30 -9.87 -15.59
C VAL A 990 6.03 -8.76 -16.59
N VAL A 991 5.10 -9.01 -17.52
CA VAL A 991 4.65 -8.02 -18.50
C VAL A 991 3.28 -7.52 -18.10
N VAL A 992 3.17 -6.21 -17.94
CA VAL A 992 1.98 -5.55 -17.39
C VAL A 992 1.05 -5.16 -18.53
N ARG A 993 -0.24 -5.41 -18.35
CA ARG A 993 -1.30 -4.92 -19.22
C ARG A 993 -1.65 -3.49 -18.83
N GLN A 994 -1.93 -2.65 -19.82
CA GLN A 994 -2.51 -1.33 -19.61
C GLN A 994 -3.82 -1.44 -18.82
N ASN A 995 -4.00 -0.56 -17.83
CA ASN A 995 -5.20 -0.51 -17.01
C ASN A 995 -6.34 0.14 -17.80
N ASP A 996 -7.32 -0.67 -18.23
CA ASP A 996 -8.56 -0.23 -18.89
C ASP A 996 -9.82 -0.64 -18.09
N THR A 997 -9.64 -1.06 -16.84
CA THR A 997 -10.69 -1.67 -16.01
C THR A 997 -10.89 -1.00 -14.66
N VAL A 998 -9.84 -0.46 -14.06
CA VAL A 998 -9.89 0.14 -12.72
C VAL A 998 -9.68 1.64 -12.84
N GLU A 999 -10.75 2.39 -12.63
CA GLU A 999 -10.71 3.84 -12.51
C GLU A 999 -9.98 4.24 -11.22
N PRO A 1000 -9.27 5.38 -11.23
CA PRO A 1000 -8.61 5.92 -10.04
C PRO A 1000 -9.64 6.31 -8.95
N ALA A 1001 -9.19 6.31 -7.69
CA ALA A 1001 -9.99 6.72 -6.53
C ALA A 1001 -9.34 7.94 -5.84
N THR A 1002 -9.92 8.48 -4.77
CA THR A 1002 -9.32 9.62 -4.04
C THR A 1002 -8.08 9.24 -3.21
N VAL A 1003 -7.73 7.96 -3.15
CA VAL A 1003 -6.52 7.45 -2.50
C VAL A 1003 -5.87 6.40 -3.40
N PRO A 1004 -4.54 6.19 -3.30
CA PRO A 1004 -3.86 5.17 -4.09
C PRO A 1004 -4.48 3.77 -3.90
N LEU A 1005 -4.85 3.11 -4.99
CA LEU A 1005 -5.39 1.74 -4.94
C LEU A 1005 -4.27 0.72 -5.12
N VAL A 1006 -4.16 -0.17 -4.14
CA VAL A 1006 -3.08 -1.18 -4.09
C VAL A 1006 -3.64 -2.55 -4.43
N PHE A 1007 -3.03 -3.21 -5.41
CA PHE A 1007 -3.35 -4.59 -5.81
C PHE A 1007 -2.11 -5.47 -5.69
N ARG A 1008 -2.25 -6.70 -5.23
CA ARG A 1008 -1.13 -7.60 -4.93
C ARG A 1008 -1.34 -8.97 -5.57
N ALA A 1009 -0.36 -9.40 -6.35
CA ALA A 1009 -0.32 -10.75 -6.91
C ALA A 1009 0.86 -11.54 -6.33
N ARG A 1010 0.64 -12.80 -5.97
CA ARG A 1010 1.69 -13.74 -5.60
C ARG A 1010 2.10 -14.58 -6.80
N LEU A 1011 3.37 -14.47 -7.18
CA LEU A 1011 4.00 -15.35 -8.15
C LEU A 1011 4.74 -16.45 -7.42
N THR A 1012 4.36 -17.70 -7.66
CA THR A 1012 4.98 -18.89 -7.05
C THR A 1012 5.65 -19.75 -8.11
N VAL A 1013 6.94 -20.02 -7.91
CA VAL A 1013 7.70 -20.94 -8.75
C VAL A 1013 7.62 -22.34 -8.15
N HIS A 1014 7.30 -23.32 -8.97
CA HIS A 1014 7.13 -24.73 -8.58
C HIS A 1014 8.16 -25.60 -9.29
N GLY A 1015 8.73 -26.57 -8.60
CA GLY A 1015 9.57 -27.63 -9.14
C GLY A 1015 8.88 -28.97 -8.97
N ASP A 1016 8.53 -29.60 -10.09
CA ASP A 1016 7.71 -30.83 -10.12
C ASP A 1016 6.43 -30.72 -9.27
N GLY A 1017 5.85 -29.52 -9.17
CA GLY A 1017 4.63 -29.24 -8.39
C GLY A 1017 4.85 -28.88 -6.91
N SER A 1018 6.10 -28.84 -6.43
CA SER A 1018 6.43 -28.33 -5.08
C SER A 1018 6.89 -26.87 -5.14
N PRO A 1019 6.43 -25.97 -4.25
CA PRO A 1019 6.85 -24.58 -4.28
C PRO A 1019 8.34 -24.46 -3.91
N LEU A 1020 9.07 -23.71 -4.73
CA LEU A 1020 10.50 -23.45 -4.57
C LEU A 1020 10.77 -22.06 -4.00
N ASP A 1021 9.99 -21.08 -4.46
CA ASP A 1021 10.10 -19.67 -4.06
C ASP A 1021 8.82 -18.92 -4.44
N SER A 1022 8.54 -17.81 -3.74
CA SER A 1022 7.40 -16.94 -4.08
C SER A 1022 7.72 -15.47 -3.87
N ARG A 1023 7.15 -14.58 -4.69
CA ARG A 1023 7.28 -13.12 -4.57
C ARG A 1023 5.90 -12.47 -4.68
N ILE A 1024 5.72 -11.36 -3.97
CA ILE A 1024 4.57 -10.48 -4.12
C ILE A 1024 4.94 -9.39 -5.12
N VAL A 1025 4.02 -9.12 -6.04
CA VAL A 1025 4.10 -8.03 -7.01
C VAL A 1025 2.95 -7.08 -6.73
N TYR A 1026 3.25 -5.79 -6.66
CA TYR A 1026 2.32 -4.72 -6.37
C TYR A 1026 1.96 -4.00 -7.67
N PHE A 1027 0.67 -3.72 -7.85
CA PHE A 1027 0.16 -2.84 -8.89
C PHE A 1027 -0.54 -1.67 -8.19
N LEU A 1028 -0.09 -0.46 -8.47
CA LEU A 1028 -0.60 0.77 -7.89
C LEU A 1028 -1.38 1.54 -8.96
N VAL A 1029 -2.66 1.78 -8.72
CA VAL A 1029 -3.41 2.76 -9.50
C VAL A 1029 -3.28 4.08 -8.73
N PRO A 1030 -2.65 5.13 -9.32
CA PRO A 1030 -2.58 6.45 -8.70
C PRO A 1030 -3.98 6.98 -8.35
N PRO A 1031 -4.09 7.80 -7.31
CA PRO A 1031 -5.32 8.51 -7.02
C PRO A 1031 -5.73 9.43 -8.18
N VAL A 1032 -6.99 9.84 -8.19
CA VAL A 1032 -7.40 11.06 -8.88
C VAL A 1032 -6.85 12.19 -8.04
N ILE A 1033 -5.97 12.98 -8.62
CA ILE A 1033 -5.65 14.30 -8.09
C ILE A 1033 -6.91 15.13 -8.36
N PRO A 1034 -7.67 15.51 -7.32
CA PRO A 1034 -8.84 16.34 -7.51
C PRO A 1034 -8.37 17.61 -8.20
N GLY A 1035 -8.91 17.90 -9.39
CA GLY A 1035 -8.83 19.26 -9.87
C GLY A 1035 -9.58 20.16 -8.89
N PRO A 1036 -9.23 21.44 -8.80
CA PRO A 1036 -9.83 22.39 -7.87
C PRO A 1036 -11.36 22.22 -7.75
N GLU A 1037 -11.84 21.86 -6.56
CA GLU A 1037 -13.22 21.39 -6.36
C GLU A 1037 -14.24 22.54 -6.34
N VAL A 1038 -15.06 22.64 -7.41
CA VAL A 1038 -16.23 23.53 -7.49
C VAL A 1038 -17.24 23.30 -6.34
N PRO A 1039 -17.55 24.29 -5.49
CA PRO A 1039 -18.74 24.28 -4.66
C PRO A 1039 -19.98 24.60 -5.52
N ILE A 1040 -20.79 23.58 -5.87
CA ILE A 1040 -22.07 23.73 -6.61
C ILE A 1040 -23.24 24.30 -5.80
#